data_AF-A0AAU4QGX1-F1
#
_entry.id   AF-A0AAU4QGX1-F1
#
_cell.length_a   1.000
_cell.length_b   1.000
_cell.length_c   1.000
_cell.angle_alpha   90.00
_cell.angle_beta   90.00
_cell.angle_gamma   90.00
#
_symmetry.space_group_name_H-M   'P 1'
#
loop_
_entity.id
_entity.type
_entity.pdbx_description
1 polymer ?
#
loop_
_entity_poly.entity_id
_entity_poly.type
_entity_poly.pdbx_seq_one_letter_code
_entity_poly.pdbx_strand_id
1 'polypeptide(L)'
;MEPSRPSRPSRRALVAAGAVGGAGAALGLALPGTARAATLTATATATATTDADSGVAVLRSRDLDVRVSTAFPLVVSYTDRATGAVLHAQPDPVTTLLIDGAEHTPKVTCTPAADRADYRLTLTGGTTIDIRIAVEGHQVDWRVTKISDTAQLRVGTLQFPGLALLSVRSDQPGAALLAATVQLDKAKSGDTLVTPTADSAAQAPTGCAYAVVAHDRIGGAIETNTSYDKPDSAAGTTWENGRLWRETVRREGHTAARLAPGQWTHRAATAPVDATEPLPYATVVVTGDRNGDGKVDWQDAAIAFRDIAHTPRGADEQHLRVVPHIPFNFASQATNPFLATLDNVKRIHLATDGLRQYTLLKGYQSEGHDSAHPDYAGNYNTRAGGLDDLNTLVREGKKWNSDFAVHVNATESYPVANAFSEKLVDKSDEQWDWLDQSYRIDQRRDLVSGDIVKRFADLRRDTDDGLNTLYIDVFRESGWTSDRLQRTFREQGWNVTSEWGHGFERSTLWSHWATETDYGPDTSRGINSKLIRFIRHHQKDVFADKWPTLLGVARMGNFEGWTGKTDWTDFYRLIWTHSLPAKYLQAQPIKTWGEHEITFSGATRTSVTDTSGARRITTDGRLVYDAGTYLLPWEPRRATDPTKLYHYNPQGGSTSWRLPRAWESRSKVALYRLTDQGRVFDSYVTVSGGKVTLKADADRPYVLYRDRTDLDRTPDWGQGTPLHDPGFNSGSLKGWTVTGPASVERSDLGDHELVIGPGAAATVSQRLARLAPGGYAASVQVEVGAKAGERRTATLEVRTVDGVTAANRTDTSTAGNHVAADRKHDTRFQRMTTYFTVPSGGGPVTLALRAAAGSARVRFDNVRIVKSPAPNLPAGTVVHEDFEHVPQGWGPFVKGDAGGSTDPRTHIAQRHAPYTQRGWNGKAIDDVVDGTQSLKSRGENTGLVYRTVPHTARFEPGKRYRVSFRYENEKAGQYAWITAADSPEAKELSREDLSVATEPATLTYEFTAPDKGEAWVGLRKTGDDGTAEFALDAFEVTEIA
;
A
#
# COMPACT_ATOMS: atom_id res chain seq x y z
N MET A 1 60.21 7.72 -9.26
CA MET A 1 60.42 7.01 -7.98
C MET A 1 59.25 6.05 -7.78
N GLU A 2 59.45 4.78 -8.13
CA GLU A 2 58.77 3.63 -7.51
C GLU A 2 59.52 3.25 -6.21
N PRO A 3 59.06 2.30 -5.36
CA PRO A 3 57.93 1.34 -5.50
C PRO A 3 56.94 1.40 -4.30
N SER A 4 55.78 0.73 -4.21
CA SER A 4 55.32 -0.56 -4.72
C SER A 4 53.78 -0.64 -4.90
N ARG A 5 53.34 -1.11 -6.07
CA ARG A 5 52.00 -1.69 -6.38
C ARG A 5 52.00 -3.22 -6.06
N PRO A 6 51.12 -4.13 -6.57
CA PRO A 6 49.86 -4.06 -7.36
C PRO A 6 48.76 -5.04 -6.81
N SER A 7 47.53 -5.23 -7.33
CA SER A 7 47.14 -5.67 -8.68
C SER A 7 45.62 -5.63 -8.94
N ARG A 8 45.29 -5.69 -10.24
CA ARG A 8 44.08 -5.30 -10.98
C ARG A 8 42.95 -6.35 -11.10
N PRO A 9 41.78 -5.94 -11.65
CA PRO A 9 40.67 -6.79 -12.16
C PRO A 9 40.80 -7.12 -13.67
N SER A 10 40.01 -8.07 -14.22
CA SER A 10 39.41 -7.97 -15.58
C SER A 10 38.48 -9.14 -15.98
N ARG A 11 37.55 -8.84 -16.91
CA ARG A 11 36.58 -9.70 -17.64
C ARG A 11 37.17 -10.38 -18.91
N ARG A 12 36.53 -11.51 -19.28
CA ARG A 12 36.08 -12.04 -20.61
C ARG A 12 37.04 -12.61 -21.71
N ALA A 13 36.66 -13.85 -22.12
CA ALA A 13 36.36 -14.42 -23.46
C ALA A 13 37.45 -15.10 -24.33
N LEU A 14 37.21 -16.35 -24.81
CA LEU A 14 36.70 -16.72 -26.16
C LEU A 14 36.62 -18.28 -26.42
N VAL A 15 35.48 -18.74 -26.97
CA VAL A 15 35.19 -19.70 -28.10
C VAL A 15 35.67 -21.18 -28.18
N ALA A 16 34.64 -22.06 -28.22
CA ALA A 16 34.28 -23.21 -29.10
C ALA A 16 34.98 -24.60 -29.17
N ALA A 17 34.09 -25.63 -29.13
CA ALA A 17 33.91 -26.77 -30.06
C ALA A 17 34.08 -28.22 -29.52
N GLY A 18 33.09 -29.08 -29.82
CA GLY A 18 33.15 -30.57 -29.83
C GLY A 18 32.52 -31.26 -28.61
N ALA A 19 31.27 -31.72 -28.60
CA ALA A 19 30.64 -32.86 -29.30
C ALA A 19 30.87 -34.25 -28.67
N VAL A 20 29.77 -34.82 -28.16
CA VAL A 20 29.28 -36.21 -28.29
C VAL A 20 30.14 -37.39 -27.75
N GLY A 21 29.59 -38.06 -26.73
CA GLY A 21 29.29 -39.50 -26.75
C GLY A 21 30.42 -40.48 -26.42
N GLY A 22 30.15 -41.42 -25.51
CA GLY A 22 30.96 -42.63 -25.37
C GLY A 22 30.83 -43.33 -24.02
N ALA A 23 29.82 -44.20 -23.91
CA ALA A 23 29.82 -45.28 -22.93
C ALA A 23 30.94 -46.29 -23.25
N GLY A 24 31.55 -46.88 -22.22
CA GLY A 24 32.48 -47.99 -22.42
C GLY A 24 33.28 -48.34 -21.17
N ALA A 25 32.87 -49.43 -20.52
CA ALA A 25 33.43 -49.99 -19.30
C ALA A 25 34.87 -50.53 -19.46
N ALA A 26 35.64 -50.55 -18.37
CA ALA A 26 35.98 -51.77 -17.61
C ALA A 26 37.36 -51.70 -16.92
N LEU A 27 37.37 -52.22 -15.68
CA LEU A 27 38.49 -52.75 -14.88
C LEU A 27 39.49 -51.70 -14.37
N GLY A 28 39.70 -51.48 -13.07
CA GLY A 28 39.48 -52.33 -11.89
C GLY A 28 40.77 -52.27 -11.06
N LEU A 29 40.63 -52.03 -9.75
CA LEU A 29 41.52 -52.31 -8.60
C LEU A 29 41.16 -51.29 -7.50
N ALA A 30 40.28 -51.67 -6.57
CA ALA A 30 40.60 -52.18 -5.23
C ALA A 30 40.99 -51.01 -4.29
N LEU A 31 40.47 -50.78 -3.08
CA LEU A 31 39.61 -51.41 -2.05
C LEU A 31 39.65 -50.38 -0.86
N PRO A 32 38.94 -50.52 0.27
CA PRO A 32 37.58 -50.99 0.51
C PRO A 32 36.74 -49.95 1.30
N GLY A 33 35.47 -49.81 0.92
CA GLY A 33 34.43 -49.44 1.88
C GLY A 33 33.99 -50.69 2.63
N THR A 34 33.82 -50.58 3.95
CA THR A 34 32.92 -51.49 4.68
C THR A 34 31.69 -50.71 5.06
N ALA A 35 30.64 -50.93 4.27
CA ALA A 35 29.27 -50.73 4.65
C ALA A 35 29.01 -51.43 5.98
N ARG A 36 28.37 -50.72 6.92
CA ARG A 36 27.64 -51.40 7.98
C ARG A 36 26.32 -51.86 7.37
N ALA A 37 26.22 -53.17 7.23
CA ALA A 37 25.00 -53.90 6.98
C ALA A 37 23.87 -53.34 7.85
N ALA A 38 22.84 -52.81 7.21
CA ALA A 38 21.51 -52.89 7.77
C ALA A 38 21.20 -54.38 7.84
N THR A 39 21.24 -54.94 9.05
CA THR A 39 20.57 -56.19 9.33
C THR A 39 19.14 -56.05 8.83
N LEU A 40 18.80 -56.80 7.79
CA LEU A 40 17.45 -57.25 7.50
C LEU A 40 16.99 -58.08 8.70
N THR A 41 16.68 -57.42 9.82
CA THR A 41 15.56 -57.90 10.62
C THR A 41 14.37 -57.72 9.69
N ALA A 42 13.72 -58.82 9.34
CA ALA A 42 12.40 -58.79 8.74
C ALA A 42 11.55 -57.83 9.60
N THR A 43 11.41 -56.58 9.14
CA THR A 43 10.32 -55.74 9.59
C THR A 43 9.11 -56.46 9.05
N ALA A 44 8.49 -57.24 9.92
CA ALA A 44 7.09 -57.58 9.77
C ALA A 44 6.43 -56.30 9.25
N THR A 45 5.82 -56.38 8.08
CA THR A 45 4.87 -55.38 7.61
C THR A 45 3.89 -55.20 8.75
N ALA A 46 4.14 -54.20 9.59
CA ALA A 46 3.30 -53.85 10.70
C ALA A 46 2.09 -53.18 10.05
N THR A 47 1.16 -54.04 9.63
CA THR A 47 -0.18 -53.68 9.23
C THR A 47 -0.76 -52.84 10.35
N ALA A 48 -1.42 -51.72 9.99
CA ALA A 48 -2.28 -51.03 10.93
C ALA A 48 -3.15 -52.07 11.64
N THR A 49 -3.27 -51.95 12.97
CA THR A 49 -4.20 -52.78 13.73
C THR A 49 -5.60 -52.36 13.32
N THR A 50 -6.19 -53.11 12.39
CA THR A 50 -7.59 -53.02 12.02
C THR A 50 -8.37 -53.80 13.07
N ASP A 51 -9.17 -53.10 13.86
CA ASP A 51 -10.16 -53.76 14.70
C ASP A 51 -11.34 -54.13 13.79
N ALA A 52 -11.28 -55.35 13.25
CA ALA A 52 -12.14 -55.78 12.13
C ALA A 52 -13.64 -55.75 12.46
N ASP A 53 -13.99 -55.72 13.76
CA ASP A 53 -15.37 -55.58 14.24
C ASP A 53 -15.84 -54.11 14.38
N SER A 54 -14.96 -53.10 14.28
CA SER A 54 -15.33 -51.68 14.52
C SER A 54 -15.19 -50.73 13.33
N GLY A 55 -14.71 -51.18 12.16
CA GLY A 55 -14.66 -50.35 10.94
C GLY A 55 -13.70 -49.16 10.99
N VAL A 56 -12.68 -49.23 11.86
CA VAL A 56 -11.71 -48.17 12.13
C VAL A 56 -10.28 -48.71 12.04
N ALA A 57 -9.36 -47.89 11.52
CA ALA A 57 -7.92 -48.12 11.54
C ALA A 57 -7.22 -47.09 12.44
N VAL A 58 -6.07 -47.45 13.03
CA VAL A 58 -5.25 -46.55 13.85
C VAL A 58 -3.95 -46.23 13.10
N LEU A 59 -3.78 -44.96 12.74
CA LEU A 59 -2.54 -44.40 12.22
C LEU A 59 -1.69 -43.91 13.39
N ARG A 60 -0.37 -44.06 13.32
CA ARG A 60 0.53 -43.72 14.42
C ARG A 60 1.74 -42.94 13.95
N SER A 61 2.04 -41.85 14.65
CA SER A 61 3.34 -41.18 14.62
C SER A 61 4.09 -41.45 15.92
N ARG A 62 5.22 -40.76 16.13
CA ARG A 62 5.92 -40.79 17.42
C ARG A 62 5.05 -40.27 18.57
N ASP A 63 4.26 -39.22 18.31
CA ASP A 63 3.63 -38.43 19.35
C ASP A 63 2.09 -38.59 19.39
N LEU A 64 1.47 -39.09 18.30
CA LEU A 64 0.02 -39.12 18.13
C LEU A 64 -0.48 -40.46 17.56
N ASP A 65 -1.55 -40.99 18.15
CA ASP A 65 -2.39 -42.04 17.57
C ASP A 65 -3.66 -41.41 16.97
N VAL A 66 -3.99 -41.74 15.74
CA VAL A 66 -5.12 -41.15 14.99
C VAL A 66 -6.05 -42.26 14.53
N ARG A 67 -7.29 -42.25 15.03
CA ARG A 67 -8.32 -43.19 14.61
C ARG A 67 -9.02 -42.68 13.37
N VAL A 68 -9.04 -43.45 12.28
CA VAL A 68 -9.69 -43.10 11.02
C VAL A 68 -10.69 -44.18 10.60
N SER A 69 -11.79 -43.81 9.97
CA SER A 69 -12.74 -44.80 9.44
C SER A 69 -12.15 -45.52 8.23
N THR A 70 -12.43 -46.82 8.07
CA THR A 70 -12.12 -47.55 6.83
C THR A 70 -13.23 -47.43 5.78
N ALA A 71 -14.43 -46.96 6.17
CA ALA A 71 -15.58 -46.82 5.28
C ALA A 71 -15.62 -45.48 4.54
N PHE A 72 -14.98 -44.44 5.09
CA PHE A 72 -14.93 -43.09 4.51
C PHE A 72 -13.66 -42.35 4.99
N PRO A 73 -13.10 -41.40 4.22
CA PRO A 73 -11.92 -40.62 4.64
C PRO A 73 -12.23 -39.58 5.73
N LEU A 74 -12.58 -40.05 6.94
CA LEU A 74 -12.81 -39.21 8.11
C LEU A 74 -11.91 -39.63 9.28
N VAL A 75 -11.58 -38.65 10.12
CA VAL A 75 -10.91 -38.87 11.40
C VAL A 75 -11.96 -38.96 12.51
N VAL A 76 -11.81 -39.92 13.40
CA VAL A 76 -12.68 -40.17 14.56
C VAL A 76 -12.14 -39.45 15.81
N SER A 77 -10.85 -39.61 16.09
CA SER A 77 -10.18 -39.00 17.24
C SER A 77 -8.66 -38.97 17.11
N TYR A 78 -8.03 -38.12 17.91
CA TYR A 78 -6.59 -38.01 18.10
C TYR A 78 -6.26 -38.32 19.55
N THR A 79 -5.24 -39.13 19.80
CA THR A 79 -4.78 -39.50 21.14
C THR A 79 -3.30 -39.18 21.27
N ASP A 80 -2.99 -38.24 22.16
CA ASP A 80 -1.61 -37.92 22.51
C ASP A 80 -0.99 -39.09 23.24
N ARG A 81 0.14 -39.58 22.72
CA ARG A 81 0.76 -40.82 23.20
C ARG A 81 1.50 -40.63 24.52
N ALA A 82 1.89 -39.40 24.86
CA ALA A 82 2.60 -39.10 26.09
C ALA A 82 1.65 -39.02 27.29
N THR A 83 0.44 -38.51 27.08
CA THR A 83 -0.51 -38.17 28.14
C THR A 83 -1.77 -39.04 28.13
N GLY A 84 -2.06 -39.70 27.01
CA GLY A 84 -3.33 -40.39 26.76
C GLY A 84 -4.53 -39.45 26.60
N ALA A 85 -4.31 -38.13 26.50
CA ALA A 85 -5.38 -37.17 26.27
C ALA A 85 -5.98 -37.34 24.87
N VAL A 86 -7.30 -37.19 24.76
CA VAL A 86 -8.04 -37.42 23.51
C VAL A 86 -8.69 -36.13 23.05
N LEU A 87 -8.48 -35.79 21.78
CA LEU A 87 -9.25 -34.78 21.07
C LEU A 87 -10.16 -35.46 20.05
N HIS A 88 -11.42 -35.04 19.93
CA HIS A 88 -12.39 -35.69 19.06
C HIS A 88 -12.42 -35.05 17.67
N ALA A 89 -13.04 -35.74 16.71
CA ALA A 89 -13.30 -35.26 15.35
C ALA A 89 -14.74 -35.63 14.95
N GLN A 90 -14.94 -36.56 14.01
CA GLN A 90 -16.25 -37.04 13.57
C GLN A 90 -16.46 -38.52 13.95
N PRO A 91 -17.25 -38.83 15.00
CA PRO A 91 -17.59 -40.21 15.32
C PRO A 91 -18.74 -40.78 14.48
N ASP A 92 -19.58 -39.93 13.89
CA ASP A 92 -20.75 -40.38 13.13
C ASP A 92 -20.35 -40.80 11.70
N PRO A 93 -20.99 -41.84 11.12
CA PRO A 93 -20.72 -42.25 9.75
C PRO A 93 -21.00 -41.11 8.75
N VAL A 94 -20.07 -40.93 7.81
CA VAL A 94 -20.26 -40.06 6.64
C VAL A 94 -20.25 -40.95 5.41
N THR A 95 -21.26 -40.80 4.54
CA THR A 95 -21.42 -41.64 3.34
C THR A 95 -21.54 -40.84 2.06
N THR A 96 -21.71 -39.52 2.15
CA THR A 96 -21.95 -38.65 1.00
C THR A 96 -20.95 -37.51 0.90
N LEU A 97 -20.85 -36.95 -0.31
CA LEU A 97 -20.14 -35.72 -0.63
C LEU A 97 -20.97 -34.92 -1.63
N LEU A 98 -20.67 -33.63 -1.76
CA LEU A 98 -21.28 -32.77 -2.76
C LEU A 98 -20.28 -32.46 -3.88
N ILE A 99 -20.71 -32.61 -5.13
CA ILE A 99 -20.04 -32.07 -6.31
C ILE A 99 -20.98 -31.04 -6.93
N ASP A 100 -20.51 -29.80 -7.05
CA ASP A 100 -21.32 -28.70 -7.62
C ASP A 100 -22.69 -28.54 -6.92
N GLY A 101 -22.70 -28.79 -5.61
CA GLY A 101 -23.90 -28.76 -4.76
C GLY A 101 -24.78 -30.01 -4.84
N ALA A 102 -24.54 -30.92 -5.77
CA ALA A 102 -25.30 -32.17 -5.91
C ALA A 102 -24.73 -33.28 -5.02
N GLU A 103 -25.60 -33.99 -4.32
CA GLU A 103 -25.20 -35.09 -3.43
C GLU A 103 -24.83 -36.35 -4.21
N HIS A 104 -23.73 -36.98 -3.81
CA HIS A 104 -23.27 -38.25 -4.34
C HIS A 104 -22.84 -39.22 -3.23
N THR A 105 -23.14 -40.49 -3.43
CA THR A 105 -22.69 -41.61 -2.56
C THR A 105 -21.62 -42.41 -3.31
N PRO A 106 -20.32 -42.20 -3.03
CA PRO A 106 -19.25 -42.91 -3.71
C PRO A 106 -19.10 -44.35 -3.19
N LYS A 107 -18.60 -45.25 -4.05
CA LYS A 107 -17.99 -46.51 -3.60
C LYS A 107 -16.61 -46.21 -3.05
N VAL A 108 -16.38 -46.49 -1.78
CA VAL A 108 -15.10 -46.24 -1.10
C VAL A 108 -14.26 -47.51 -1.02
N THR A 109 -12.97 -47.38 -1.31
CA THR A 109 -11.94 -48.38 -0.98
C THR A 109 -10.89 -47.71 -0.11
N CYS A 110 -10.45 -48.39 0.96
CA CYS A 110 -9.45 -47.89 1.90
C CYS A 110 -8.29 -48.88 2.01
N THR A 111 -7.07 -48.36 1.97
CA THR A 111 -5.83 -49.11 2.18
C THR A 111 -5.08 -48.47 3.36
N PRO A 112 -5.29 -48.96 4.59
CA PRO A 112 -4.60 -48.44 5.77
C PRO A 112 -3.15 -48.95 5.82
N ALA A 113 -2.25 -48.08 6.30
CA ALA A 113 -0.87 -48.35 6.63
C ALA A 113 -0.57 -47.82 8.05
N ALA A 114 0.66 -47.99 8.53
CA ALA A 114 1.02 -47.64 9.90
C ALA A 114 0.85 -46.15 10.22
N ASP A 115 1.19 -45.26 9.29
CA ASP A 115 1.23 -43.80 9.46
C ASP A 115 0.24 -43.05 8.56
N ARG A 116 -0.50 -43.76 7.70
CA ARG A 116 -1.43 -43.19 6.74
C ARG A 116 -2.55 -44.15 6.35
N ALA A 117 -3.64 -43.61 5.81
CA ALA A 117 -4.67 -44.36 5.09
C ALA A 117 -4.95 -43.71 3.73
N ASP A 118 -4.93 -44.53 2.68
CA ASP A 118 -5.22 -44.13 1.31
C ASP A 118 -6.64 -44.56 0.92
N TYR A 119 -7.44 -43.64 0.42
CA TYR A 119 -8.83 -43.83 0.05
C TYR A 119 -9.03 -43.54 -1.44
N ARG A 120 -9.88 -44.33 -2.10
CA ARG A 120 -10.42 -44.01 -3.43
C ARG A 120 -11.93 -44.02 -3.39
N LEU A 121 -12.52 -42.88 -3.73
CA LEU A 121 -13.96 -42.66 -3.86
C LEU A 121 -14.31 -42.75 -5.34
N THR A 122 -15.10 -43.74 -5.72
CA THR A 122 -15.55 -43.94 -7.11
C THR A 122 -17.02 -43.52 -7.23
N LEU A 123 -17.30 -42.54 -8.08
CA LEU A 123 -18.62 -41.98 -8.33
C LEU A 123 -19.25 -42.61 -9.58
N THR A 124 -20.57 -42.46 -9.70
CA THR A 124 -21.30 -42.80 -10.92
C THR A 124 -20.70 -42.06 -12.12
N GLY A 125 -20.52 -42.75 -13.26
CA GLY A 125 -19.90 -42.16 -14.46
C GLY A 125 -18.37 -42.22 -14.49
N GLY A 126 -17.73 -42.88 -13.51
CA GLY A 126 -16.30 -43.19 -13.53
C GLY A 126 -15.38 -42.13 -12.93
N THR A 127 -15.92 -40.99 -12.47
CA THR A 127 -15.14 -39.97 -11.76
C THR A 127 -14.60 -40.53 -10.45
N THR A 128 -13.31 -40.35 -10.19
CA THR A 128 -12.65 -40.80 -8.95
C THR A 128 -11.97 -39.67 -8.21
N ILE A 129 -12.05 -39.71 -6.87
CA ILE A 129 -11.35 -38.80 -5.97
C ILE A 129 -10.49 -39.66 -5.03
N ASP A 130 -9.18 -39.47 -5.08
CA ASP A 130 -8.21 -40.17 -4.23
C ASP A 130 -7.82 -39.27 -3.05
N ILE A 131 -7.96 -39.78 -1.82
CA ILE A 131 -7.72 -39.02 -0.58
C ILE A 131 -6.71 -39.76 0.30
N ARG A 132 -5.83 -39.03 0.98
CA ARG A 132 -4.91 -39.57 1.98
C ARG A 132 -5.12 -38.86 3.31
N ILE A 133 -5.16 -39.65 4.39
CA ILE A 133 -4.97 -39.17 5.76
C ILE A 133 -3.60 -39.65 6.23
N ALA A 134 -2.71 -38.77 6.68
CA ALA A 134 -1.37 -39.14 7.17
C ALA A 134 -1.05 -38.41 8.49
N VAL A 135 -0.26 -39.03 9.36
CA VAL A 135 0.16 -38.44 10.65
C VAL A 135 1.68 -38.36 10.76
N GLU A 136 2.19 -37.19 11.13
CA GLU A 136 3.60 -36.94 11.42
C GLU A 136 3.73 -36.04 12.66
N GLY A 137 4.44 -36.51 13.70
CA GLY A 137 4.49 -35.83 14.99
C GLY A 137 3.07 -35.57 15.53
N HIS A 138 2.75 -34.30 15.77
CA HIS A 138 1.41 -33.87 16.18
C HIS A 138 0.54 -33.34 15.03
N GLN A 139 0.99 -33.45 13.79
CA GLN A 139 0.27 -32.98 12.60
C GLN A 139 -0.45 -34.12 11.89
N VAL A 140 -1.66 -33.86 11.42
CA VAL A 140 -2.46 -34.79 10.62
C VAL A 140 -2.88 -34.11 9.34
N ASP A 141 -2.49 -34.69 8.23
CA ASP A 141 -2.75 -34.19 6.89
C ASP A 141 -3.90 -34.97 6.25
N TRP A 142 -4.98 -34.27 5.94
CA TRP A 142 -6.05 -34.72 5.06
C TRP A 142 -5.86 -34.10 3.68
N ARG A 143 -5.64 -34.91 2.64
CA ARG A 143 -5.26 -34.46 1.30
C ARG A 143 -6.07 -35.16 0.24
N VAL A 144 -6.70 -34.40 -0.66
CA VAL A 144 -7.03 -34.96 -1.99
C VAL A 144 -5.73 -35.05 -2.77
N THR A 145 -5.36 -36.26 -3.16
CA THR A 145 -4.11 -36.55 -3.89
C THR A 145 -4.32 -36.63 -5.40
N LYS A 146 -5.57 -36.87 -5.83
CA LYS A 146 -5.93 -36.89 -7.25
C LYS A 146 -7.45 -36.69 -7.43
N ILE A 147 -7.82 -35.94 -8.47
CA ILE A 147 -9.17 -35.93 -9.03
C ILE A 147 -9.04 -36.40 -10.48
N SER A 148 -9.85 -37.38 -10.88
CA SER A 148 -9.94 -37.85 -12.27
C SER A 148 -11.41 -37.82 -12.65
N ASP A 149 -11.84 -36.69 -13.21
CA ASP A 149 -13.23 -36.44 -13.58
C ASP A 149 -13.51 -36.86 -15.04
N THR A 150 -14.78 -37.05 -15.38
CA THR A 150 -15.22 -37.47 -16.71
C THR A 150 -16.17 -36.45 -17.33
N ALA A 151 -16.46 -36.57 -18.63
CA ALA A 151 -17.44 -35.70 -19.27
C ALA A 151 -18.85 -35.88 -18.68
N GLN A 152 -19.14 -37.04 -18.09
CA GLN A 152 -20.40 -37.36 -17.43
C GLN A 152 -20.53 -36.71 -16.06
N LEU A 153 -19.40 -36.49 -15.36
CA LEU A 153 -19.36 -35.83 -14.06
C LEU A 153 -18.03 -35.08 -13.92
N ARG A 154 -18.03 -33.81 -14.32
CA ARG A 154 -16.92 -32.88 -14.06
C ARG A 154 -16.99 -32.41 -12.61
N VAL A 155 -15.83 -32.15 -12.01
CA VAL A 155 -15.76 -31.63 -10.64
C VAL A 155 -15.44 -30.14 -10.70
N GLY A 156 -16.45 -29.29 -10.49
CA GLY A 156 -16.24 -27.86 -10.23
C GLY A 156 -15.82 -27.62 -8.79
N THR A 157 -16.72 -27.94 -7.87
CA THR A 157 -16.56 -27.76 -6.43
C THR A 157 -16.72 -29.10 -5.70
N LEU A 158 -16.06 -29.23 -4.56
CA LEU A 158 -16.10 -30.41 -3.69
C LEU A 158 -16.42 -29.98 -2.25
N GLN A 159 -17.36 -30.65 -1.61
CA GLN A 159 -17.68 -30.42 -0.20
C GLN A 159 -18.04 -31.75 0.49
N PHE A 160 -17.68 -31.88 1.77
CA PHE A 160 -18.06 -33.03 2.60
C PHE A 160 -18.86 -32.52 3.80
N PRO A 161 -20.19 -32.36 3.70
CA PRO A 161 -20.99 -31.73 4.76
C PRO A 161 -20.85 -32.41 6.13
N GLY A 162 -20.69 -33.74 6.14
CA GLY A 162 -20.49 -34.52 7.37
C GLY A 162 -19.05 -34.53 7.90
N LEU A 163 -18.08 -33.89 7.24
CA LEU A 163 -16.67 -33.97 7.65
C LEU A 163 -16.38 -32.99 8.78
N ALA A 164 -16.29 -33.47 10.02
CA ALA A 164 -15.72 -32.70 11.13
C ALA A 164 -14.28 -33.16 11.41
N LEU A 165 -13.33 -32.24 11.36
CA LEU A 165 -11.90 -32.55 11.56
C LEU A 165 -11.47 -32.38 13.01
N LEU A 166 -12.16 -31.53 13.78
CA LEU A 166 -11.92 -31.31 15.20
C LEU A 166 -13.23 -31.13 15.93
N SER A 167 -13.32 -31.64 17.16
CA SER A 167 -14.42 -31.40 18.07
C SER A 167 -13.98 -31.50 19.52
N VAL A 168 -14.69 -30.77 20.38
CA VAL A 168 -14.64 -30.89 21.84
C VAL A 168 -16.03 -31.16 22.37
N ARG A 169 -16.10 -31.92 23.46
CA ARG A 169 -17.35 -32.43 24.03
C ARG A 169 -17.57 -31.90 25.43
N SER A 170 -18.84 -31.78 25.83
CA SER A 170 -19.23 -31.31 27.16
C SER A 170 -18.79 -32.21 28.32
N ASP A 171 -18.36 -33.44 28.04
CA ASP A 171 -17.80 -34.37 29.03
C ASP A 171 -16.27 -34.26 29.17
N GLN A 172 -15.63 -33.34 28.43
CA GLN A 172 -14.22 -33.00 28.57
C GLN A 172 -14.09 -31.72 29.42
N PRO A 173 -13.43 -31.77 30.60
CA PRO A 173 -13.20 -30.59 31.43
C PRO A 173 -12.49 -29.47 30.67
N GLY A 174 -13.01 -28.25 30.77
CA GLY A 174 -12.49 -27.08 30.08
C GLY A 174 -12.77 -27.02 28.57
N ALA A 175 -13.62 -27.90 28.03
CA ALA A 175 -13.95 -27.92 26.61
C ALA A 175 -14.41 -26.55 26.08
N ALA A 176 -13.71 -26.05 25.08
CA ALA A 176 -13.99 -24.80 24.43
C ALA A 176 -13.62 -24.82 22.95
N LEU A 177 -14.45 -24.17 22.13
CA LEU A 177 -14.17 -23.83 20.74
C LEU A 177 -14.18 -22.30 20.64
N LEU A 178 -13.06 -21.71 20.22
CA LEU A 178 -12.97 -20.29 19.92
C LEU A 178 -12.88 -20.11 18.41
N ALA A 179 -13.86 -19.45 17.82
CA ALA A 179 -13.90 -19.14 16.39
C ALA A 179 -13.88 -17.63 16.16
N ALA A 180 -13.34 -17.20 15.03
CA ALA A 180 -13.26 -15.80 14.64
C ALA A 180 -13.74 -15.56 13.21
N THR A 181 -14.58 -14.53 13.06
CA THR A 181 -14.99 -13.93 11.79
C THR A 181 -14.17 -12.67 11.51
N VAL A 182 -14.20 -12.19 10.26
CA VAL A 182 -13.52 -10.95 9.88
C VAL A 182 -14.43 -9.76 10.19
N GLN A 183 -14.43 -9.34 11.46
CA GLN A 183 -15.22 -8.21 11.94
C GLN A 183 -14.45 -6.89 11.81
N LEU A 184 -15.03 -5.88 11.15
CA LEU A 184 -14.41 -4.55 10.98
C LEU A 184 -15.06 -3.47 11.85
N ASP A 185 -16.24 -3.76 12.40
CA ASP A 185 -16.94 -2.89 13.33
C ASP A 185 -16.20 -2.86 14.67
N LYS A 186 -15.71 -1.68 15.03
CA LYS A 186 -14.94 -1.45 16.26
C LYS A 186 -15.76 -1.72 17.53
N ALA A 187 -17.09 -1.63 17.47
CA ALA A 187 -17.97 -1.88 18.61
C ALA A 187 -18.30 -3.37 18.81
N LYS A 188 -18.04 -4.22 17.81
CA LYS A 188 -18.35 -5.66 17.85
C LYS A 188 -17.12 -6.49 18.21
N SER A 189 -17.27 -7.81 18.23
CA SER A 189 -16.17 -8.76 18.30
C SER A 189 -16.32 -9.74 17.15
N GLY A 190 -15.21 -10.06 16.48
CA GLY A 190 -15.16 -11.17 15.54
C GLY A 190 -15.09 -12.53 16.25
N ASP A 191 -14.74 -12.55 17.54
CA ASP A 191 -14.58 -13.80 18.28
C ASP A 191 -15.91 -14.31 18.86
N THR A 192 -16.15 -15.61 18.73
CA THR A 192 -17.21 -16.36 19.40
C THR A 192 -16.62 -17.53 20.16
N LEU A 193 -16.82 -17.53 21.49
CA LEU A 193 -16.47 -18.64 22.37
C LEU A 193 -17.68 -19.57 22.55
N VAL A 194 -17.48 -20.86 22.31
CA VAL A 194 -18.47 -21.91 22.56
C VAL A 194 -17.91 -22.84 23.64
N THR A 195 -18.58 -22.91 24.77
CA THR A 195 -18.26 -23.82 25.89
C THR A 195 -19.40 -24.84 26.01
N PRO A 196 -19.30 -26.01 25.34
CA PRO A 196 -20.40 -26.97 25.33
C PRO A 196 -20.65 -27.54 26.73
N THR A 197 -21.93 -27.56 27.11
CA THR A 197 -22.46 -28.28 28.28
C THR A 197 -23.40 -29.39 27.81
N ALA A 198 -23.74 -30.35 28.68
CA ALA A 198 -24.64 -31.45 28.34
C ALA A 198 -26.03 -30.96 27.84
N ASP A 199 -26.45 -29.75 28.24
CA ASP A 199 -27.72 -29.12 27.88
C ASP A 199 -27.59 -28.01 26.83
N SER A 200 -26.39 -27.76 26.30
CA SER A 200 -26.20 -26.77 25.25
C SER A 200 -27.08 -27.08 24.04
N ALA A 201 -27.80 -26.06 23.55
CA ALA A 201 -28.66 -26.19 22.39
C ALA A 201 -27.83 -26.50 21.13
N ALA A 202 -28.39 -27.30 20.24
CA ALA A 202 -27.81 -27.47 18.92
C ALA A 202 -27.78 -26.12 18.17
N GLN A 203 -26.69 -25.85 17.48
CA GLN A 203 -26.52 -24.64 16.68
C GLN A 203 -26.19 -25.07 15.25
N ALA A 204 -26.88 -24.45 14.28
CA ALA A 204 -26.60 -24.68 12.88
C ALA A 204 -25.17 -24.26 12.51
N PRO A 205 -24.58 -24.87 11.46
CA PRO A 205 -23.29 -24.44 10.94
C PRO A 205 -23.23 -22.93 10.68
N THR A 206 -22.19 -22.28 11.19
CA THR A 206 -21.88 -20.86 10.94
C THR A 206 -20.43 -20.73 10.47
N GLY A 207 -20.18 -19.94 9.43
CA GLY A 207 -18.84 -19.77 8.87
C GLY A 207 -17.91 -18.94 9.76
N CYS A 208 -16.61 -19.22 9.68
CA CYS A 208 -15.54 -18.51 10.37
C CYS A 208 -14.23 -18.58 9.58
N ALA A 209 -13.38 -17.56 9.73
CA ALA A 209 -12.08 -17.49 9.06
C ALA A 209 -11.00 -18.27 9.80
N TYR A 210 -11.10 -18.31 11.13
CA TYR A 210 -10.16 -18.99 12.03
C TYR A 210 -10.95 -19.67 13.15
N ALA A 211 -10.50 -20.84 13.59
CA ALA A 211 -11.02 -21.47 14.78
C ALA A 211 -10.01 -22.42 15.42
N VAL A 212 -10.10 -22.54 16.74
CA VAL A 212 -9.30 -23.45 17.56
C VAL A 212 -10.19 -24.13 18.57
N VAL A 213 -9.82 -25.35 18.97
CA VAL A 213 -10.49 -26.08 20.06
C VAL A 213 -9.47 -26.42 21.13
N ALA A 214 -9.91 -26.47 22.38
CA ALA A 214 -9.10 -26.93 23.50
C ALA A 214 -9.98 -27.49 24.62
N HIS A 215 -9.39 -28.32 25.45
CA HIS A 215 -9.88 -28.66 26.77
C HIS A 215 -8.66 -28.75 27.70
N ASP A 216 -8.85 -29.01 29.01
CA ASP A 216 -7.80 -28.85 30.05
C ASP A 216 -6.49 -29.65 29.84
N ARG A 217 -6.42 -30.53 28.84
CA ARG A 217 -5.25 -31.40 28.59
C ARG A 217 -4.65 -31.29 27.18
N ILE A 218 -5.45 -30.93 26.18
CA ILE A 218 -5.00 -30.85 24.79
C ILE A 218 -5.89 -29.91 23.98
N GLY A 219 -5.34 -29.32 22.92
CA GLY A 219 -6.07 -28.52 21.95
C GLY A 219 -5.64 -28.81 20.51
N GLY A 220 -6.27 -28.13 19.56
CA GLY A 220 -5.93 -28.26 18.16
C GLY A 220 -6.51 -27.17 17.27
N ALA A 221 -5.96 -27.08 16.07
CA ALA A 221 -6.33 -26.09 15.05
C ALA A 221 -6.32 -26.70 13.64
N ILE A 222 -7.02 -26.06 12.69
CA ILE A 222 -7.15 -26.50 11.28
C ILE A 222 -6.66 -25.39 10.33
N GLU A 223 -5.79 -25.73 9.38
CA GLU A 223 -5.49 -24.94 8.19
C GLU A 223 -6.03 -25.64 6.92
N THR A 224 -6.58 -24.90 5.97
CA THR A 224 -7.20 -25.46 4.75
C THR A 224 -7.18 -24.45 3.60
N ASN A 225 -7.21 -24.96 2.35
CA ASN A 225 -7.39 -24.16 1.13
C ASN A 225 -8.84 -24.15 0.61
N THR A 226 -9.82 -24.31 1.50
CA THR A 226 -11.24 -24.06 1.17
C THR A 226 -11.42 -22.67 0.58
N SER A 227 -12.25 -22.61 -0.45
CA SER A 227 -12.56 -21.40 -1.19
C SER A 227 -13.85 -21.66 -1.95
N TYR A 228 -14.91 -20.93 -1.59
CA TYR A 228 -16.20 -21.02 -2.28
C TYR A 228 -16.08 -20.44 -3.69
N ASP A 229 -16.59 -21.16 -4.69
CA ASP A 229 -16.51 -20.71 -6.08
C ASP A 229 -17.34 -19.44 -6.32
N LYS A 230 -18.55 -19.45 -5.76
CA LYS A 230 -19.52 -18.36 -5.78
C LYS A 230 -20.00 -18.14 -4.35
N PRO A 231 -19.32 -17.30 -3.57
CA PRO A 231 -19.84 -16.90 -2.27
C PRO A 231 -21.19 -16.21 -2.45
N ASP A 232 -22.12 -16.47 -1.54
CA ASP A 232 -23.46 -15.91 -1.51
C ASP A 232 -23.64 -15.04 -0.25
N SER A 233 -24.87 -14.65 0.08
CA SER A 233 -25.15 -13.87 1.30
C SER A 233 -25.20 -14.72 2.57
N ALA A 234 -24.86 -16.02 2.51
CA ALA A 234 -24.82 -16.86 3.71
C ALA A 234 -23.73 -16.38 4.67
N ALA A 235 -24.04 -16.42 5.97
CA ALA A 235 -23.12 -15.96 7.00
C ALA A 235 -21.81 -16.77 6.97
N GLY A 236 -20.71 -16.08 6.66
CA GLY A 236 -19.38 -16.65 6.62
C GLY A 236 -18.98 -17.32 5.30
N THR A 237 -19.72 -17.11 4.21
CA THR A 237 -19.25 -17.46 2.85
C THR A 237 -18.56 -16.28 2.15
N THR A 238 -18.73 -15.05 2.65
CA THR A 238 -18.10 -13.83 2.11
C THR A 238 -16.70 -13.58 2.70
N TRP A 239 -16.53 -12.69 3.67
CA TRP A 239 -15.21 -12.24 4.16
C TRP A 239 -14.38 -13.34 4.83
N GLU A 240 -15.05 -14.38 5.30
CA GLU A 240 -14.49 -15.58 5.91
C GLU A 240 -14.07 -16.60 4.84
N ASN A 241 -14.39 -16.34 3.57
CA ASN A 241 -14.23 -17.20 2.38
C ASN A 241 -14.84 -18.60 2.55
N GLY A 242 -15.80 -18.78 3.46
CA GLY A 242 -16.32 -20.10 3.81
C GLY A 242 -15.24 -21.05 4.31
N ARG A 243 -14.18 -20.52 4.94
CA ARG A 243 -12.97 -21.30 5.22
C ARG A 243 -13.27 -22.48 6.15
N LEU A 244 -13.91 -22.20 7.28
CA LEU A 244 -14.29 -23.17 8.29
C LEU A 244 -15.75 -22.95 8.73
N TRP A 245 -16.41 -24.02 9.13
CA TRP A 245 -17.74 -24.02 9.72
C TRP A 245 -17.67 -24.52 11.15
N ARG A 246 -18.24 -23.76 12.09
CA ARG A 246 -18.47 -24.21 13.46
C ARG A 246 -19.92 -24.61 13.64
N GLU A 247 -20.17 -25.64 14.42
CA GLU A 247 -21.53 -26.03 14.80
C GLU A 247 -21.54 -26.71 16.18
N THR A 248 -22.72 -26.76 16.79
CA THR A 248 -22.94 -27.45 18.06
C THR A 248 -23.98 -28.55 17.84
N VAL A 249 -23.62 -29.80 18.13
CA VAL A 249 -24.49 -30.96 17.93
C VAL A 249 -24.74 -31.69 19.24
N ARG A 250 -26.00 -32.01 19.50
CA ARG A 250 -26.40 -32.80 20.68
C ARG A 250 -26.38 -34.28 20.32
N ARG A 251 -25.83 -35.10 21.21
CA ARG A 251 -25.81 -36.56 21.14
C ARG A 251 -26.28 -37.14 22.49
N GLU A 252 -26.54 -38.43 22.53
CA GLU A 252 -26.84 -39.11 23.78
C GLU A 252 -25.60 -39.04 24.70
N GLY A 253 -25.77 -38.49 25.90
CA GLY A 253 -24.71 -38.37 26.91
C GLY A 253 -23.76 -37.17 26.78
N HIS A 254 -23.72 -36.44 25.67
CA HIS A 254 -22.87 -35.24 25.53
C HIS A 254 -23.32 -34.29 24.41
N THR A 255 -22.85 -33.05 24.46
CA THR A 255 -22.92 -32.09 23.35
C THR A 255 -21.52 -31.86 22.80
N ALA A 256 -21.36 -31.81 21.48
CA ALA A 256 -20.08 -31.55 20.81
C ALA A 256 -20.12 -30.21 20.08
N ALA A 257 -19.09 -29.39 20.27
CA ALA A 257 -18.78 -28.25 19.42
C ALA A 257 -17.72 -28.71 18.40
N ARG A 258 -18.03 -28.65 17.11
CA ARG A 258 -17.19 -29.23 16.04
C ARG A 258 -16.86 -28.25 14.93
N LEU A 259 -15.74 -28.50 14.27
CA LEU A 259 -15.18 -27.72 13.17
C LEU A 259 -15.08 -28.57 11.90
N ALA A 260 -15.64 -28.04 10.82
CA ALA A 260 -15.62 -28.63 9.48
C ALA A 260 -14.97 -27.66 8.48
N PRO A 261 -14.24 -28.16 7.47
CA PRO A 261 -13.87 -27.35 6.31
C PRO A 261 -15.11 -27.00 5.46
N GLY A 262 -15.08 -25.84 4.80
CA GLY A 262 -16.10 -25.49 3.80
C GLY A 262 -15.91 -26.15 2.44
N GLN A 263 -16.47 -25.53 1.40
CA GLN A 263 -16.34 -25.96 0.01
C GLN A 263 -14.91 -25.71 -0.50
N TRP A 264 -14.38 -26.64 -1.28
CA TRP A 264 -13.18 -26.43 -2.10
C TRP A 264 -13.58 -26.25 -3.56
N THR A 265 -12.99 -25.27 -4.22
CA THR A 265 -13.11 -25.09 -5.68
C THR A 265 -11.96 -25.83 -6.37
N HIS A 266 -12.26 -26.83 -7.20
CA HIS A 266 -11.30 -27.51 -8.06
C HIS A 266 -11.26 -26.91 -9.46
N ARG A 267 -12.42 -26.53 -10.00
CA ARG A 267 -12.59 -25.83 -11.27
C ARG A 267 -13.67 -24.79 -11.10
N ALA A 268 -13.28 -23.53 -11.17
CA ALA A 268 -14.18 -22.42 -11.01
C ALA A 268 -15.24 -22.42 -12.13
N ALA A 269 -16.48 -22.03 -11.84
CA ALA A 269 -17.46 -21.78 -12.89
C ALA A 269 -16.90 -20.83 -13.96
N THR A 270 -17.27 -21.06 -15.22
CA THR A 270 -16.75 -20.35 -16.42
C THR A 270 -15.28 -20.58 -16.78
N ALA A 271 -14.50 -21.30 -15.97
CA ALA A 271 -13.14 -21.67 -16.31
C ALA A 271 -13.07 -22.78 -17.39
N PRO A 272 -12.03 -22.81 -18.23
CA PRO A 272 -11.74 -23.93 -19.12
C PRO A 272 -11.61 -25.29 -18.41
N VAL A 273 -11.84 -26.39 -19.15
CA VAL A 273 -11.82 -27.77 -18.62
C VAL A 273 -10.43 -28.24 -18.19
N ASP A 274 -9.37 -27.55 -18.59
CA ASP A 274 -8.00 -27.79 -18.16
C ASP A 274 -7.51 -26.81 -17.09
N ALA A 275 -8.27 -25.75 -16.81
CA ALA A 275 -7.95 -24.77 -15.78
C ALA A 275 -8.46 -25.22 -14.40
N THR A 276 -7.60 -25.91 -13.65
CA THR A 276 -7.90 -26.36 -12.27
C THR A 276 -7.12 -25.60 -11.20
N GLU A 277 -7.66 -25.62 -9.99
CA GLU A 277 -7.09 -25.09 -8.77
C GLU A 277 -6.24 -26.12 -8.02
N PRO A 278 -5.37 -25.69 -7.07
CA PRO A 278 -4.64 -26.60 -6.20
C PRO A 278 -5.56 -27.60 -5.51
N LEU A 279 -5.11 -28.85 -5.40
CA LEU A 279 -5.94 -29.92 -4.84
C LEU A 279 -6.38 -29.60 -3.40
N PRO A 280 -7.61 -30.00 -3.00
CA PRO A 280 -8.12 -29.79 -1.66
C PRO A 280 -7.21 -30.38 -0.56
N TYR A 281 -6.99 -29.61 0.50
CA TYR A 281 -6.29 -30.06 1.68
C TYR A 281 -6.89 -29.48 2.96
N ALA A 282 -6.73 -30.21 4.07
CA ALA A 282 -6.82 -29.68 5.42
C ALA A 282 -5.72 -30.30 6.30
N THR A 283 -5.08 -29.48 7.14
CA THR A 283 -4.06 -29.90 8.10
C THR A 283 -4.56 -29.63 9.50
N VAL A 284 -4.50 -30.63 10.37
CA VAL A 284 -4.76 -30.50 11.79
C VAL A 284 -3.44 -30.52 12.54
N VAL A 285 -3.30 -29.65 13.54
CA VAL A 285 -2.23 -29.73 14.54
C VAL A 285 -2.83 -29.92 15.91
N VAL A 286 -2.31 -30.88 16.67
CA VAL A 286 -2.68 -31.17 18.05
C VAL A 286 -1.59 -30.65 18.99
N THR A 287 -1.94 -30.17 20.18
CA THR A 287 -0.97 -29.58 21.10
C THR A 287 -1.37 -29.67 22.57
N GLY A 288 -0.38 -29.83 23.45
CA GLY A 288 -0.49 -29.48 24.87
C GLY A 288 -0.12 -28.01 25.13
N ASP A 289 0.34 -27.72 26.35
CA ASP A 289 0.79 -26.38 26.77
C ASP A 289 1.98 -25.89 25.92
N ARG A 290 1.81 -24.75 25.24
CA ARG A 290 2.81 -24.09 24.39
C ARG A 290 3.31 -22.79 24.99
N ASN A 291 2.57 -22.19 25.92
CA ASN A 291 2.89 -20.89 26.48
C ASN A 291 3.59 -21.00 27.87
N GLY A 292 3.60 -22.19 28.48
CA GLY A 292 4.25 -22.50 29.75
C GLY A 292 3.54 -21.94 30.98
N ASP A 293 2.22 -21.69 30.89
CA ASP A 293 1.38 -21.24 32.01
C ASP A 293 0.75 -22.39 32.81
N GLY A 294 1.00 -23.64 32.40
CA GLY A 294 0.51 -24.84 33.07
C GLY A 294 -0.94 -25.19 32.78
N LYS A 295 -1.57 -24.54 31.79
CA LYS A 295 -2.92 -24.83 31.30
C LYS A 295 -2.88 -25.16 29.81
N VAL A 296 -3.95 -25.75 29.31
CA VAL A 296 -4.16 -25.89 27.87
C VAL A 296 -5.45 -25.20 27.50
N ASP A 297 -5.34 -24.12 26.72
CA ASP A 297 -6.49 -23.35 26.27
C ASP A 297 -6.37 -22.96 24.77
N TRP A 298 -7.26 -22.07 24.33
CA TRP A 298 -7.28 -21.59 22.95
C TRP A 298 -5.96 -20.91 22.53
N GLN A 299 -5.19 -20.34 23.46
CA GLN A 299 -3.92 -19.68 23.18
C GLN A 299 -2.86 -20.70 22.75
N ASP A 300 -2.82 -21.86 23.40
CA ASP A 300 -1.88 -22.93 23.01
C ASP A 300 -2.21 -23.47 21.62
N ALA A 301 -3.49 -23.72 21.37
CA ALA A 301 -3.97 -24.12 20.05
C ALA A 301 -3.70 -23.04 18.99
N ALA A 302 -3.83 -21.76 19.33
CA ALA A 302 -3.50 -20.63 18.45
C ALA A 302 -1.99 -20.46 18.22
N ILE A 303 -1.14 -20.78 19.20
CA ILE A 303 0.32 -20.86 19.01
C ILE A 303 0.64 -22.01 18.06
N ALA A 304 0.09 -23.21 18.29
CA ALA A 304 0.31 -24.36 17.43
C ALA A 304 -0.22 -24.16 16.01
N PHE A 305 -1.32 -23.43 15.83
CA PHE A 305 -1.82 -23.07 14.50
C PHE A 305 -0.76 -22.36 13.64
N ARG A 306 0.13 -21.56 14.25
CA ARG A 306 1.22 -20.90 13.51
C ARG A 306 2.18 -21.88 12.84
N ASP A 307 2.29 -23.11 13.35
CA ASP A 307 3.16 -24.16 12.79
C ASP A 307 2.66 -24.66 11.42
N ILE A 308 1.35 -24.52 11.15
CA ILE A 308 0.70 -25.00 9.93
C ILE A 308 0.11 -23.87 9.08
N ALA A 309 0.01 -22.66 9.62
CA ALA A 309 -0.63 -21.53 8.97
C ALA A 309 0.15 -21.01 7.76
N HIS A 310 -0.56 -20.57 6.72
CA HIS A 310 0.07 -19.81 5.64
C HIS A 310 0.68 -18.50 6.18
N THR A 311 1.93 -18.20 5.84
CA THR A 311 2.58 -16.92 6.19
C THR A 311 2.58 -15.97 4.98
N PRO A 312 2.02 -14.76 5.11
CA PRO A 312 2.07 -13.77 4.04
C PRO A 312 3.51 -13.44 3.64
N ARG A 313 3.76 -13.26 2.34
CA ARG A 313 5.05 -12.78 1.85
C ARG A 313 5.36 -11.41 2.47
N GLY A 314 6.57 -11.22 2.99
CA GLY A 314 7.00 -9.95 3.60
C GLY A 314 6.60 -9.77 5.07
N ALA A 315 5.89 -10.74 5.68
CA ALA A 315 5.44 -10.68 7.07
C ALA A 315 6.59 -10.59 8.10
N ASP A 316 7.70 -11.29 7.86
CA ASP A 316 8.84 -11.34 8.78
C ASP A 316 9.49 -9.98 9.04
N GLU A 317 9.31 -9.04 8.10
CA GLU A 317 9.85 -7.69 8.15
C GLU A 317 8.78 -6.62 8.39
N GLN A 318 7.51 -6.99 8.64
CA GLN A 318 6.42 -6.01 8.77
C GLN A 318 6.66 -5.04 9.93
N HIS A 319 7.28 -5.51 11.02
CA HIS A 319 7.65 -4.66 12.16
C HIS A 319 8.72 -3.61 11.82
N LEU A 320 9.45 -3.76 10.71
CA LEU A 320 10.43 -2.78 10.28
C LEU A 320 9.80 -1.60 9.56
N ARG A 321 8.65 -1.77 8.90
CA ARG A 321 7.91 -0.73 8.15
C ARG A 321 7.23 0.24 9.11
N VAL A 322 8.01 1.14 9.72
CA VAL A 322 7.53 2.05 10.77
C VAL A 322 6.84 3.29 10.20
N VAL A 323 7.23 3.72 9.00
CA VAL A 323 6.83 5.02 8.46
C VAL A 323 5.99 4.86 7.18
N PRO A 324 4.68 4.56 7.29
CA PRO A 324 3.77 4.57 6.15
C PRO A 324 3.36 6.00 5.75
N HIS A 325 3.39 6.31 4.44
CA HIS A 325 2.98 7.60 3.87
C HIS A 325 2.55 7.47 2.39
N ILE A 326 1.71 8.39 1.90
CA ILE A 326 1.26 8.47 0.50
C ILE A 326 1.72 9.79 -0.14
N PRO A 327 2.68 9.72 -1.08
CA PRO A 327 2.85 10.74 -2.12
C PRO A 327 1.68 10.69 -3.09
N PHE A 328 0.92 11.78 -3.16
CA PHE A 328 -0.36 11.83 -3.88
C PHE A 328 -0.29 12.70 -5.13
N ASN A 329 -0.57 12.13 -6.30
CA ASN A 329 -0.74 12.88 -7.55
C ASN A 329 -2.18 12.73 -8.07
N PHE A 330 -2.74 13.81 -8.57
CA PHE A 330 -4.13 13.85 -9.03
C PHE A 330 -4.34 14.90 -10.13
N ALA A 331 -5.32 14.67 -11.01
CA ALA A 331 -5.87 15.65 -11.94
C ALA A 331 -4.84 16.41 -12.81
N SER A 332 -3.84 15.71 -13.33
CA SER A 332 -2.77 16.26 -14.18
C SER A 332 -1.81 17.23 -13.48
N GLN A 333 -2.00 17.50 -12.18
CA GLN A 333 -1.25 18.54 -11.47
C GLN A 333 0.22 18.20 -11.23
N ALA A 334 0.54 16.90 -11.15
CA ALA A 334 1.86 16.40 -10.76
C ALA A 334 2.39 17.10 -9.49
N THR A 335 1.57 17.11 -8.43
CA THR A 335 1.88 17.76 -7.14
C THR A 335 3.04 17.09 -6.41
N ASN A 336 3.25 15.78 -6.63
CA ASN A 336 4.37 15.01 -6.07
C ASN A 336 5.10 14.23 -7.18
N PRO A 337 5.88 14.88 -8.05
CA PRO A 337 6.66 14.19 -9.08
C PRO A 337 7.61 13.15 -8.47
N PHE A 338 7.90 12.06 -9.18
CA PHE A 338 8.64 10.92 -8.60
C PHE A 338 10.01 11.30 -8.01
N LEU A 339 10.74 12.22 -8.65
CA LEU A 339 12.04 12.67 -8.15
C LEU A 339 11.94 13.66 -6.97
N ALA A 340 10.82 14.36 -6.81
CA ALA A 340 10.55 15.13 -5.59
C ALA A 340 10.21 14.19 -4.41
N THR A 341 9.47 13.11 -4.68
CA THR A 341 9.25 12.03 -3.71
C THR A 341 10.56 11.38 -3.27
N LEU A 342 11.56 11.25 -4.15
CA LEU A 342 12.88 10.71 -3.79
C LEU A 342 13.56 11.58 -2.73
N ASP A 343 13.45 12.90 -2.85
CA ASP A 343 13.94 13.82 -1.83
C ASP A 343 13.13 13.68 -0.53
N ASN A 344 11.80 13.59 -0.57
CA ASN A 344 11.02 13.34 0.65
C ASN A 344 11.42 12.01 1.34
N VAL A 345 11.68 10.94 0.58
CA VAL A 345 12.19 9.66 1.11
C VAL A 345 13.53 9.84 1.84
N LYS A 346 14.44 10.66 1.31
CA LYS A 346 15.71 11.01 1.97
C LYS A 346 15.48 11.84 3.24
N ARG A 347 14.57 12.81 3.18
CA ARG A 347 14.18 13.67 4.32
C ARG A 347 13.65 12.83 5.47
N ILE A 348 12.74 11.89 5.20
CA ILE A 348 12.19 10.96 6.19
C ILE A 348 13.30 10.07 6.77
N HIS A 349 14.19 9.55 5.93
CA HIS A 349 15.32 8.75 6.38
C HIS A 349 16.19 9.51 7.38
N LEU A 350 16.57 10.75 7.04
CA LEU A 350 17.35 11.61 7.94
C LEU A 350 16.58 11.90 9.25
N ALA A 351 15.30 12.27 9.14
CA ALA A 351 14.44 12.60 10.29
C ALA A 351 14.24 11.45 11.27
N THR A 352 14.31 10.21 10.79
CA THR A 352 14.01 9.00 11.57
C THR A 352 15.25 8.18 11.88
N ASP A 353 16.43 8.65 11.50
CA ASP A 353 17.66 7.87 11.60
C ASP A 353 17.59 6.55 10.81
N GLY A 354 16.86 6.53 9.70
CA GLY A 354 16.75 5.37 8.81
C GLY A 354 15.78 4.28 9.28
N LEU A 355 14.68 4.64 9.96
CA LEU A 355 13.55 3.71 10.11
C LEU A 355 13.00 3.33 8.72
N ARG A 356 12.52 2.09 8.54
CA ARG A 356 12.05 1.65 7.22
C ARG A 356 10.71 2.31 6.91
N GLN A 357 10.60 2.79 5.68
CA GLN A 357 9.43 3.47 5.15
C GLN A 357 8.56 2.51 4.35
N TYR A 358 7.26 2.81 4.29
CA TYR A 358 6.32 2.22 3.34
C TYR A 358 5.74 3.37 2.50
N THR A 359 6.28 3.56 1.30
CA THR A 359 5.91 4.66 0.40
C THR A 359 4.88 4.15 -0.61
N LEU A 360 3.62 4.55 -0.45
CA LEU A 360 2.51 4.17 -1.33
C LEU A 360 2.28 5.25 -2.40
N LEU A 361 2.70 4.98 -3.63
CA LEU A 361 2.57 5.88 -4.77
C LEU A 361 1.13 5.87 -5.30
N LYS A 362 0.32 6.82 -4.83
CA LYS A 362 -1.07 6.99 -5.25
C LYS A 362 -1.13 8.02 -6.38
N GLY A 363 -1.54 7.56 -7.56
CA GLY A 363 -1.52 8.33 -8.80
C GLY A 363 -0.25 8.21 -9.65
N TYR A 364 0.40 7.04 -9.60
CA TYR A 364 1.59 6.74 -10.40
C TYR A 364 1.31 6.53 -11.91
N GLN A 365 0.04 6.38 -12.29
CA GLN A 365 -0.42 6.08 -13.65
C GLN A 365 -1.18 7.28 -14.25
N SER A 366 -1.13 7.43 -15.57
CA SER A 366 -1.87 8.44 -16.35
C SER A 366 -1.85 9.84 -15.68
N GLU A 367 -2.99 10.49 -15.52
CA GLU A 367 -3.11 11.84 -14.98
C GLU A 367 -3.06 11.90 -13.44
N GLY A 368 -2.93 10.76 -12.75
CA GLY A 368 -2.92 10.67 -11.31
C GLY A 368 -3.82 9.56 -10.77
N HIS A 369 -4.21 9.70 -9.51
CA HIS A 369 -5.15 8.78 -8.86
C HIS A 369 -6.49 8.82 -9.60
N ASP A 370 -7.10 7.64 -9.77
CA ASP A 370 -8.44 7.50 -10.33
C ASP A 370 -8.63 8.12 -11.72
N SER A 371 -7.62 7.95 -12.58
CA SER A 371 -7.68 8.40 -14.00
C SER A 371 -7.79 7.24 -15.00
N ALA A 372 -6.92 6.21 -14.91
CA ALA A 372 -6.83 5.18 -15.97
C ALA A 372 -6.74 3.74 -15.43
N HIS A 373 -7.45 3.42 -14.35
CA HIS A 373 -7.59 2.01 -13.94
C HIS A 373 -8.24 1.17 -15.06
N PRO A 374 -7.82 -0.09 -15.32
CA PRO A 374 -6.76 -0.86 -14.66
C PRO A 374 -5.44 -0.94 -15.47
N ASP A 375 -4.98 0.15 -16.10
CA ASP A 375 -3.71 0.19 -16.83
C ASP A 375 -2.50 0.16 -15.88
N TYR A 376 -2.25 -0.98 -15.24
CA TYR A 376 -1.17 -1.11 -14.26
C TYR A 376 0.24 -0.91 -14.87
N ALA A 377 0.36 -1.08 -16.18
CA ALA A 377 1.61 -0.95 -16.92
C ALA A 377 1.34 -0.27 -18.26
N GLY A 378 2.36 0.36 -18.83
CA GLY A 378 2.27 1.03 -20.13
C GLY A 378 1.57 2.39 -20.13
N ASN A 379 0.96 2.82 -19.02
CA ASN A 379 0.30 4.13 -18.87
C ASN A 379 0.78 4.86 -17.61
N TYR A 380 2.09 5.09 -17.50
CA TYR A 380 2.69 5.76 -16.34
C TYR A 380 2.46 7.27 -16.38
N ASN A 381 2.40 7.91 -15.21
CA ASN A 381 2.19 9.36 -15.11
C ASN A 381 3.37 10.14 -15.68
N THR A 382 3.25 10.55 -16.94
CA THR A 382 4.29 11.26 -17.70
C THR A 382 4.53 12.66 -17.13
N ARG A 383 3.48 13.34 -16.67
CA ARG A 383 3.56 14.65 -16.02
C ARG A 383 4.33 14.60 -14.70
N ALA A 384 4.32 13.46 -13.99
CA ALA A 384 5.13 13.20 -12.79
C ALA A 384 6.56 12.69 -13.08
N GLY A 385 6.90 12.43 -14.34
CA GLY A 385 8.22 11.97 -14.79
C GLY A 385 8.23 10.63 -15.56
N GLY A 386 7.08 9.95 -15.65
CA GLY A 386 6.93 8.69 -16.37
C GLY A 386 7.71 7.52 -15.76
N LEU A 387 7.90 6.47 -16.55
CA LEU A 387 8.52 5.22 -16.09
C LEU A 387 9.98 5.40 -15.66
N ASP A 388 10.74 6.25 -16.34
CA ASP A 388 12.18 6.44 -16.06
C ASP A 388 12.40 7.06 -14.67
N ASP A 389 11.63 8.08 -14.32
CA ASP A 389 11.71 8.73 -13.02
C ASP A 389 11.10 7.86 -11.92
N LEU A 390 10.02 7.12 -12.20
CA LEU A 390 9.47 6.11 -11.29
C LEU A 390 10.54 5.06 -10.94
N ASN A 391 11.21 4.50 -11.95
CA ASN A 391 12.27 3.51 -11.75
C ASN A 391 13.49 4.12 -11.04
N THR A 392 13.78 5.40 -11.26
CA THR A 392 14.84 6.11 -10.54
C THR A 392 14.49 6.32 -9.08
N LEU A 393 13.27 6.75 -8.77
CA LEU A 393 12.75 6.84 -7.40
C LEU A 393 12.89 5.51 -6.67
N VAL A 394 12.42 4.41 -7.28
CA VAL A 394 12.44 3.09 -6.64
C VAL A 394 13.87 2.60 -6.42
N ARG A 395 14.71 2.65 -7.47
CA ARG A 395 16.09 2.15 -7.45
C ARG A 395 16.98 2.90 -6.47
N GLU A 396 16.83 4.22 -6.38
CA GLU A 396 17.63 5.05 -5.49
C GLU A 396 17.02 5.13 -4.09
N GLY A 397 15.70 5.25 -3.99
CA GLY A 397 14.94 5.34 -2.74
C GLY A 397 15.07 4.10 -1.87
N LYS A 398 15.16 2.88 -2.45
CA LYS A 398 15.36 1.65 -1.65
C LYS A 398 16.66 1.68 -0.86
N LYS A 399 17.68 2.41 -1.33
CA LYS A 399 18.94 2.61 -0.61
C LYS A 399 18.72 3.41 0.68
N TRP A 400 17.66 4.21 0.76
CA TRP A 400 17.25 5.02 1.92
C TRP A 400 16.24 4.28 2.81
N ASN A 401 16.20 2.95 2.73
CA ASN A 401 15.34 2.08 3.54
C ASN A 401 13.84 2.36 3.31
N SER A 402 13.44 2.59 2.05
CA SER A 402 12.03 2.66 1.67
C SER A 402 11.60 1.43 0.89
N ASP A 403 10.46 0.85 1.29
CA ASP A 403 9.70 -0.13 0.52
C ASP A 403 8.65 0.62 -0.32
N PHE A 404 8.58 0.34 -1.61
CA PHE A 404 7.64 1.01 -2.52
C PHE A 404 6.43 0.15 -2.83
N ALA A 405 5.26 0.80 -2.83
CA ALA A 405 4.01 0.24 -3.31
C ALA A 405 3.36 1.17 -4.34
N VAL A 406 2.56 0.60 -5.24
CA VAL A 406 1.67 1.36 -6.13
C VAL A 406 0.22 1.09 -5.80
N HIS A 407 -0.58 2.14 -5.90
CA HIS A 407 -2.03 2.04 -5.81
C HIS A 407 -2.61 1.53 -7.13
N VAL A 408 -3.40 0.46 -7.07
CA VAL A 408 -4.09 -0.13 -8.23
C VAL A 408 -5.55 -0.42 -7.88
N ASN A 409 -6.41 -0.41 -8.88
CA ASN A 409 -7.82 -0.78 -8.74
C ASN A 409 -8.14 -1.94 -9.69
N ALA A 410 -8.80 -2.97 -9.16
CA ALA A 410 -9.26 -4.13 -9.92
C ALA A 410 -10.78 -4.23 -9.96
N THR A 411 -11.48 -3.22 -9.47
CA THR A 411 -12.95 -3.19 -9.29
C THR A 411 -13.63 -2.35 -10.35
N GLU A 412 -13.03 -1.22 -10.74
CA GLU A 412 -13.62 -0.29 -11.72
C GLU A 412 -12.61 0.18 -12.75
N SER A 413 -13.11 0.65 -13.90
CA SER A 413 -12.30 1.16 -15.01
C SER A 413 -12.93 2.41 -15.62
N TYR A 414 -12.09 3.33 -16.07
CA TYR A 414 -12.52 4.56 -16.75
C TYR A 414 -12.41 4.41 -18.26
N PRO A 415 -13.30 5.06 -19.05
CA PRO A 415 -13.26 5.05 -20.51
C PRO A 415 -11.90 5.35 -21.14
N VAL A 416 -11.10 6.20 -20.50
CA VAL A 416 -9.76 6.60 -20.96
C VAL A 416 -8.70 5.49 -20.87
N ALA A 417 -8.91 4.46 -20.06
CA ALA A 417 -7.91 3.39 -19.89
C ALA A 417 -7.76 2.57 -21.17
N ASN A 418 -6.52 2.22 -21.54
CA ASN A 418 -6.22 1.39 -22.72
C ASN A 418 -6.88 0.00 -22.63
N ALA A 419 -7.02 -0.55 -21.42
CA ALA A 419 -7.70 -1.81 -21.19
C ALA A 419 -9.24 -1.71 -21.28
N PHE A 420 -9.81 -0.50 -21.29
CA PHE A 420 -11.25 -0.30 -21.25
C PHE A 420 -11.92 -0.90 -22.49
N SER A 421 -12.98 -1.68 -22.24
CA SER A 421 -13.84 -2.21 -23.30
C SER A 421 -15.15 -2.69 -22.70
N GLU A 422 -16.22 -2.76 -23.50
CA GLU A 422 -17.50 -3.37 -23.08
C GLU A 422 -17.38 -4.87 -22.75
N LYS A 423 -16.22 -5.50 -23.03
CA LYS A 423 -15.90 -6.88 -22.63
C LYS A 423 -15.25 -6.94 -21.24
N LEU A 424 -14.62 -5.85 -20.79
CA LEU A 424 -14.00 -5.74 -19.49
C LEU A 424 -15.01 -5.27 -18.43
N VAL A 425 -15.87 -4.31 -18.80
CA VAL A 425 -16.80 -3.66 -17.87
C VAL A 425 -18.26 -3.96 -18.17
N ASP A 426 -19.10 -3.89 -17.14
CA ASP A 426 -20.53 -3.68 -17.29
C ASP A 426 -20.81 -2.18 -17.43
N LYS A 427 -21.15 -1.74 -18.65
CA LYS A 427 -21.44 -0.32 -18.94
C LYS A 427 -22.74 0.20 -18.31
N SER A 428 -23.57 -0.69 -17.75
CA SER A 428 -24.79 -0.32 -17.02
C SER A 428 -24.58 -0.22 -15.51
N ASP A 429 -23.41 -0.64 -15.02
CA ASP A 429 -23.03 -0.59 -13.60
C ASP A 429 -22.00 0.51 -13.38
N GLU A 430 -22.51 1.74 -13.29
CA GLU A 430 -21.75 2.94 -12.94
C GLU A 430 -21.16 2.81 -11.52
N GLN A 431 -19.86 3.08 -11.39
CA GLN A 431 -19.14 3.07 -10.13
C GLN A 431 -18.75 4.51 -9.73
N TRP A 432 -17.52 4.74 -9.26
CA TRP A 432 -17.10 6.06 -8.80
C TRP A 432 -17.13 7.12 -9.92
N ASP A 433 -17.69 8.29 -9.59
CA ASP A 433 -17.74 9.49 -10.45
C ASP A 433 -16.94 10.62 -9.80
N TRP A 434 -15.82 11.01 -10.43
CA TRP A 434 -15.02 12.17 -10.01
C TRP A 434 -14.46 12.99 -11.17
N LEU A 435 -13.30 12.58 -11.72
CA LEU A 435 -12.74 13.16 -12.95
C LEU A 435 -13.55 12.71 -14.16
N ASP A 436 -13.89 11.42 -14.15
CA ASP A 436 -14.68 10.72 -15.14
C ASP A 436 -15.59 9.69 -14.43
N GLN A 437 -16.66 9.27 -15.12
CA GLN A 437 -17.48 8.15 -14.69
C GLN A 437 -16.72 6.83 -14.92
N SER A 438 -16.56 6.02 -13.88
CA SER A 438 -16.06 4.65 -14.01
C SER A 438 -17.18 3.61 -14.09
N TYR A 439 -16.83 2.42 -14.57
CA TYR A 439 -17.74 1.29 -14.72
C TYR A 439 -17.17 0.02 -14.08
N ARG A 440 -18.05 -0.84 -13.58
CA ARG A 440 -17.67 -2.07 -12.87
C ARG A 440 -16.93 -3.04 -13.78
N ILE A 441 -15.75 -3.51 -13.37
CA ILE A 441 -15.01 -4.59 -14.04
C ILE A 441 -15.68 -5.95 -13.74
N ASP A 442 -15.86 -6.78 -14.77
CA ASP A 442 -16.12 -8.21 -14.60
C ASP A 442 -14.82 -8.93 -14.19
N GLN A 443 -14.53 -8.86 -12.89
CA GLN A 443 -13.31 -9.39 -12.29
C GLN A 443 -13.13 -10.88 -12.51
N ARG A 444 -14.25 -11.63 -12.53
CA ARG A 444 -14.20 -13.07 -12.71
C ARG A 444 -13.76 -13.41 -14.13
N ARG A 445 -14.38 -12.80 -15.15
CA ARG A 445 -13.97 -12.99 -16.55
C ARG A 445 -12.55 -12.50 -16.78
N ASP A 446 -12.17 -11.36 -16.21
CA ASP A 446 -10.83 -10.79 -16.33
C ASP A 446 -9.77 -11.76 -15.76
N LEU A 447 -10.06 -12.37 -14.61
CA LEU A 447 -9.23 -13.41 -14.01
C LEU A 447 -9.18 -14.72 -14.79
N VAL A 448 -10.32 -15.23 -15.25
CA VAL A 448 -10.40 -16.49 -16.05
C VAL A 448 -9.66 -16.35 -17.38
N SER A 449 -9.74 -15.19 -18.02
CA SER A 449 -9.03 -14.93 -19.28
C SER A 449 -7.51 -14.80 -19.13
N GLY A 450 -7.03 -14.48 -17.93
CA GLY A 450 -5.62 -14.17 -17.67
C GLY A 450 -5.23 -12.72 -17.96
N ASP A 451 -6.15 -11.86 -18.40
CA ASP A 451 -5.87 -10.47 -18.75
C ASP A 451 -5.34 -9.69 -17.53
N ILE A 452 -6.01 -9.74 -16.37
CA ILE A 452 -5.51 -9.14 -15.11
C ILE A 452 -4.15 -9.68 -14.69
N VAL A 453 -3.94 -10.99 -14.84
CA VAL A 453 -2.68 -11.67 -14.48
C VAL A 453 -1.54 -11.10 -15.33
N LYS A 454 -1.78 -10.92 -16.63
CA LYS A 454 -0.83 -10.32 -17.56
C LYS A 454 -0.54 -8.86 -17.19
N ARG A 455 -1.55 -8.02 -16.92
CA ARG A 455 -1.33 -6.60 -16.57
C ARG A 455 -0.43 -6.44 -15.33
N PHE A 456 -0.59 -7.29 -14.32
CA PHE A 456 0.32 -7.29 -13.16
C PHE A 456 1.72 -7.82 -13.46
N ALA A 457 1.85 -8.83 -14.33
CA ALA A 457 3.15 -9.32 -14.77
C ALA A 457 3.89 -8.26 -15.61
N ASP A 458 3.16 -7.51 -16.43
CA ASP A 458 3.69 -6.40 -17.22
C ASP A 458 4.23 -5.29 -16.31
N LEU A 459 3.48 -4.89 -15.27
CA LEU A 459 3.94 -3.91 -14.28
C LEU A 459 5.27 -4.35 -13.64
N ARG A 460 5.36 -5.63 -13.24
CA ARG A 460 6.58 -6.16 -12.63
C ARG A 460 7.78 -6.15 -13.58
N ARG A 461 7.55 -6.40 -14.86
CA ARG A 461 8.59 -6.41 -15.88
C ARG A 461 9.10 -5.00 -16.16
N ASP A 462 8.19 -4.04 -16.24
CA ASP A 462 8.50 -2.67 -16.67
C ASP A 462 9.18 -1.85 -15.55
N THR A 463 8.97 -2.24 -14.28
CA THR A 463 9.46 -1.49 -13.11
C THR A 463 10.69 -2.11 -12.44
N ASP A 464 11.45 -1.28 -11.70
CA ASP A 464 12.59 -1.72 -10.88
C ASP A 464 12.13 -2.72 -9.81
N ASP A 465 12.97 -3.72 -9.50
CA ASP A 465 12.66 -4.81 -8.56
C ASP A 465 12.38 -4.36 -7.12
N GLY A 466 12.74 -3.12 -6.78
CA GLY A 466 12.36 -2.48 -5.52
C GLY A 466 10.86 -2.20 -5.40
N LEU A 467 10.14 -2.09 -6.52
CA LEU A 467 8.68 -2.00 -6.54
C LEU A 467 8.12 -3.41 -6.50
N ASN A 468 7.81 -3.88 -5.30
CA ASN A 468 7.41 -5.27 -5.06
C ASN A 468 6.14 -5.39 -4.23
N THR A 469 5.45 -4.28 -3.97
CA THR A 469 4.23 -4.26 -3.15
C THR A 469 3.08 -3.63 -3.94
N LEU A 470 1.90 -4.24 -3.83
CA LEU A 470 0.66 -3.74 -4.42
C LEU A 470 -0.25 -3.24 -3.29
N TYR A 471 -0.87 -2.08 -3.50
CA TYR A 471 -2.02 -1.63 -2.73
C TYR A 471 -3.26 -1.76 -3.60
N ILE A 472 -4.14 -2.70 -3.24
CA ILE A 472 -5.36 -2.96 -3.98
C ILE A 472 -6.51 -2.15 -3.34
N ASP A 473 -6.98 -1.16 -4.09
CA ASP A 473 -8.08 -0.30 -3.67
C ASP A 473 -9.45 -0.91 -4.02
N VAL A 474 -10.46 -0.61 -3.20
CA VAL A 474 -11.89 -0.88 -3.45
C VAL A 474 -12.25 -2.33 -3.78
N PHE A 475 -11.38 -3.31 -3.45
CA PHE A 475 -11.61 -4.72 -3.75
C PHE A 475 -12.62 -5.33 -2.77
N ARG A 476 -13.80 -5.72 -3.29
CA ARG A 476 -14.94 -6.20 -2.49
C ARG A 476 -15.22 -7.70 -2.64
N GLU A 477 -14.53 -8.37 -3.57
CA GLU A 477 -14.78 -9.78 -3.85
C GLU A 477 -14.23 -10.70 -2.75
N SER A 478 -14.87 -11.87 -2.65
CA SER A 478 -14.50 -12.96 -1.74
C SER A 478 -14.47 -14.29 -2.49
N GLY A 479 -14.22 -15.39 -1.77
CA GLY A 479 -14.19 -16.74 -2.35
C GLY A 479 -13.10 -16.89 -3.42
N TRP A 480 -13.41 -17.65 -4.48
CA TRP A 480 -12.44 -18.02 -5.51
C TRP A 480 -11.80 -16.81 -6.20
N THR A 481 -12.58 -15.77 -6.53
CA THR A 481 -12.05 -14.57 -7.21
C THR A 481 -10.95 -13.92 -6.37
N SER A 482 -11.19 -13.74 -5.07
CA SER A 482 -10.22 -13.19 -4.12
C SER A 482 -9.01 -14.12 -3.94
N ASP A 483 -9.27 -15.41 -3.67
CA ASP A 483 -8.23 -16.40 -3.36
C ASP A 483 -7.29 -16.70 -4.53
N ARG A 484 -7.84 -16.83 -5.75
CA ARG A 484 -7.06 -17.02 -6.98
C ARG A 484 -6.22 -15.79 -7.28
N LEU A 485 -6.78 -14.58 -7.14
CA LEU A 485 -6.05 -13.35 -7.41
C LEU A 485 -4.90 -13.13 -6.41
N GLN A 486 -5.13 -13.29 -5.10
CA GLN A 486 -4.04 -13.18 -4.13
C GLN A 486 -2.97 -14.27 -4.32
N ARG A 487 -3.35 -15.47 -4.75
CA ARG A 487 -2.37 -16.51 -5.08
C ARG A 487 -1.52 -16.12 -6.28
N THR A 488 -2.14 -15.57 -7.31
CA THR A 488 -1.45 -15.02 -8.49
C THR A 488 -0.44 -13.95 -8.06
N PHE A 489 -0.82 -13.04 -7.16
CA PHE A 489 0.10 -12.02 -6.64
C PHE A 489 1.32 -12.66 -5.97
N ARG A 490 1.12 -13.68 -5.13
CA ARG A 490 2.22 -14.40 -4.47
C ARG A 490 3.12 -15.13 -5.47
N GLU A 491 2.54 -15.80 -6.46
CA GLU A 491 3.26 -16.51 -7.53
C GLU A 491 4.13 -15.56 -8.36
N GLN A 492 3.66 -14.35 -8.63
CA GLN A 492 4.43 -13.29 -9.28
C GLN A 492 5.43 -12.59 -8.34
N GLY A 493 5.37 -12.87 -7.04
CA GLY A 493 6.29 -12.33 -6.05
C GLY A 493 5.95 -10.94 -5.52
N TRP A 494 4.68 -10.56 -5.57
CA TRP A 494 4.14 -9.35 -4.96
C TRP A 494 3.88 -9.55 -3.46
N ASN A 495 4.23 -8.53 -2.67
CA ASN A 495 3.62 -8.29 -1.37
C ASN A 495 2.26 -7.63 -1.59
N VAL A 496 1.28 -7.90 -0.73
CA VAL A 496 -0.09 -7.41 -0.88
C VAL A 496 -0.45 -6.53 0.31
N THR A 497 -1.08 -5.40 0.00
CA THR A 497 -1.74 -4.51 0.94
C THR A 497 -3.10 -4.14 0.37
N SER A 498 -4.04 -3.70 1.21
CA SER A 498 -5.41 -3.45 0.78
C SER A 498 -5.96 -2.18 1.40
N GLU A 499 -7.03 -1.67 0.82
CA GLU A 499 -7.81 -0.61 1.44
C GLU A 499 -8.38 -1.09 2.79
N TRP A 500 -9.13 -2.17 2.76
CA TRP A 500 -9.88 -2.70 3.89
C TRP A 500 -9.19 -3.87 4.59
N GLY A 501 -9.43 -4.03 5.89
CA GLY A 501 -8.86 -5.12 6.68
C GLY A 501 -9.29 -6.52 6.23
N HIS A 502 -10.44 -6.65 5.54
CA HIS A 502 -10.93 -7.93 5.02
C HIS A 502 -10.32 -8.31 3.66
N GLY A 503 -9.81 -7.34 2.90
CA GLY A 503 -9.28 -7.56 1.55
C GLY A 503 -8.09 -8.50 1.58
N PHE A 504 -8.14 -9.56 0.76
CA PHE A 504 -7.07 -10.56 0.60
C PHE A 504 -6.48 -11.05 1.93
N GLU A 505 -7.33 -11.37 2.91
CA GLU A 505 -6.96 -11.63 4.30
C GLU A 505 -5.68 -12.49 4.43
N ARG A 506 -5.52 -13.57 3.65
CA ARG A 506 -4.35 -14.46 3.75
C ARG A 506 -3.02 -13.81 3.35
N SER A 507 -3.02 -12.77 2.52
CA SER A 507 -1.81 -12.17 1.95
C SER A 507 -1.55 -10.72 2.38
N THR A 508 -2.58 -10.00 2.81
CA THR A 508 -2.47 -8.59 3.17
C THR A 508 -1.57 -8.38 4.37
N LEU A 509 -0.56 -7.52 4.21
CA LEU A 509 0.37 -7.07 5.26
C LEU A 509 -0.09 -5.80 5.97
N TRP A 510 -0.82 -4.94 5.27
CA TRP A 510 -1.21 -3.61 5.75
C TRP A 510 -2.57 -3.25 5.18
N SER A 511 -3.43 -2.64 5.99
CA SER A 511 -4.69 -2.05 5.55
C SER A 511 -4.70 -0.54 5.84
N HIS A 512 -5.17 0.21 4.85
CA HIS A 512 -5.28 1.66 4.94
C HIS A 512 -6.21 2.08 6.06
N TRP A 513 -7.46 1.59 6.05
CA TRP A 513 -8.48 1.93 7.03
C TRP A 513 -8.19 1.42 8.46
N ALA A 514 -7.25 0.46 8.59
CA ALA A 514 -6.77 0.03 9.89
C ALA A 514 -5.73 0.99 10.49
N THR A 515 -4.97 1.71 9.65
CA THR A 515 -3.81 2.51 10.07
C THR A 515 -4.03 4.02 9.99
N GLU A 516 -4.98 4.48 9.17
CA GLU A 516 -5.47 5.86 9.17
C GLU A 516 -6.79 5.95 9.94
N THR A 517 -6.72 6.07 11.26
CA THR A 517 -7.90 5.93 12.14
C THR A 517 -8.82 7.14 12.21
N ASP A 518 -8.47 8.22 11.53
CA ASP A 518 -9.36 9.33 11.24
C ASP A 518 -10.05 9.17 9.87
N TYR A 519 -9.74 8.11 9.09
CA TYR A 519 -10.33 7.84 7.79
C TYR A 519 -11.53 6.88 7.86
N GLY A 520 -12.70 7.38 7.46
CA GLY A 520 -13.95 6.63 7.37
C GLY A 520 -14.58 6.18 8.70
N PRO A 521 -15.77 5.52 8.67
CA PRO A 521 -16.53 5.19 9.87
C PRO A 521 -15.93 4.07 10.74
N ASP A 522 -16.28 4.11 12.03
CA ASP A 522 -15.91 3.08 13.02
C ASP A 522 -16.47 1.68 12.73
N THR A 523 -17.45 1.58 11.83
CA THR A 523 -18.02 0.31 11.36
C THR A 523 -17.12 -0.43 10.36
N SER A 524 -16.05 0.21 9.87
CA SER A 524 -15.18 -0.36 8.84
C SER A 524 -13.70 -0.02 9.07
N ARG A 525 -13.19 -0.28 10.27
CA ARG A 525 -11.78 -0.07 10.65
C ARG A 525 -10.93 -1.29 10.26
N GLY A 526 -9.98 -1.66 11.11
CA GLY A 526 -9.26 -2.94 11.00
C GLY A 526 -10.02 -4.12 11.61
N ILE A 527 -9.47 -5.32 11.45
CA ILE A 527 -9.97 -6.56 12.02
C ILE A 527 -10.01 -6.47 13.55
N ASN A 528 -11.19 -6.70 14.11
CA ASN A 528 -11.49 -6.68 15.53
C ASN A 528 -11.71 -8.11 16.05
N SER A 529 -10.61 -8.83 16.26
CA SER A 529 -10.61 -10.18 16.82
C SER A 529 -9.34 -10.40 17.65
N LYS A 530 -9.51 -10.89 18.89
CA LYS A 530 -8.42 -11.33 19.76
C LYS A 530 -7.74 -12.56 19.17
N LEU A 531 -8.49 -13.54 18.65
CA LEU A 531 -7.90 -14.75 18.07
C LEU A 531 -7.05 -14.43 16.84
N ILE A 532 -7.59 -13.69 15.86
CA ILE A 532 -6.87 -13.35 14.63
C ILE A 532 -5.64 -12.49 14.97
N ARG A 533 -5.79 -11.47 15.82
CA ARG A 533 -4.68 -10.62 16.24
C ARG A 533 -3.64 -11.41 17.04
N PHE A 534 -4.04 -12.31 17.93
CA PHE A 534 -3.11 -13.18 18.66
C PHE A 534 -2.25 -13.98 17.68
N ILE A 535 -2.86 -14.61 16.67
CA ILE A 535 -2.14 -15.42 15.68
C ILE A 535 -1.22 -14.53 14.82
N ARG A 536 -1.74 -13.40 14.32
CA ARG A 536 -1.18 -12.64 13.19
C ARG A 536 -0.55 -11.29 13.56
N HIS A 537 -0.53 -10.88 14.83
CA HIS A 537 -0.05 -9.56 15.29
C HIS A 537 1.29 -9.18 14.66
N HIS A 538 2.27 -10.08 14.72
CA HIS A 538 3.62 -9.88 14.23
C HIS A 538 3.77 -9.80 12.70
N GLN A 539 2.71 -10.11 11.96
CA GLN A 539 2.75 -10.26 10.49
C GLN A 539 2.08 -9.11 9.77
N LYS A 540 1.18 -8.35 10.42
CA LYS A 540 0.23 -7.47 9.73
C LYS A 540 -0.14 -6.20 10.52
N ASP A 541 -0.39 -5.11 9.79
CA ASP A 541 -1.08 -3.90 10.26
C ASP A 541 -2.49 -3.81 9.68
N VAL A 542 -3.36 -4.73 10.09
CA VAL A 542 -4.75 -4.80 9.60
C VAL A 542 -5.76 -4.74 10.74
N PHE A 543 -5.32 -4.46 11.97
CA PHE A 543 -6.13 -4.61 13.17
C PHE A 543 -6.77 -3.31 13.64
N ALA A 544 -7.95 -3.42 14.23
CA ALA A 544 -8.63 -2.28 14.85
C ALA A 544 -7.81 -1.71 16.02
N ASP A 545 -7.87 -0.38 16.15
CA ASP A 545 -7.37 0.34 17.32
C ASP A 545 -8.51 0.61 18.33
N LYS A 546 -8.51 -0.12 19.45
CA LYS A 546 -9.56 -0.16 20.47
C LYS A 546 -9.12 0.45 21.80
N TRP A 547 -9.75 1.51 22.30
CA TRP A 547 -9.22 2.26 23.44
C TRP A 547 -9.50 1.63 24.84
N PRO A 548 -8.53 1.66 25.78
CA PRO A 548 -7.08 1.68 25.54
C PRO A 548 -6.57 0.28 25.13
N THR A 549 -5.85 0.16 24.00
CA THR A 549 -5.15 -1.10 23.65
C THR A 549 -3.74 -1.06 24.23
N LEU A 550 -3.28 -2.20 24.75
CA LEU A 550 -1.88 -2.39 25.11
C LEU A 550 -0.95 -2.44 23.87
N LEU A 551 -1.46 -2.92 22.73
CA LEU A 551 -0.65 -3.18 21.54
C LEU A 551 -0.39 -1.92 20.68
N GLY A 552 -1.30 -0.94 20.69
CA GLY A 552 -1.30 0.20 19.77
C GLY A 552 -1.54 -0.21 18.31
N VAL A 553 -1.43 0.74 17.39
CA VAL A 553 -1.36 0.46 15.95
C VAL A 553 -0.38 1.45 15.31
N ALA A 554 0.30 1.03 14.25
CA ALA A 554 1.08 1.97 13.46
C ALA A 554 0.13 2.92 12.72
N ARG A 555 0.39 4.22 12.84
CA ARG A 555 -0.43 5.26 12.23
C ARG A 555 0.15 5.66 10.90
N MET A 556 -0.72 5.79 9.92
CA MET A 556 -0.42 6.50 8.70
C MET A 556 -0.28 7.98 9.00
N GLY A 557 0.88 8.54 8.68
CA GLY A 557 1.06 9.99 8.67
C GLY A 557 1.22 10.43 7.22
N ASN A 558 0.56 11.52 6.83
CA ASN A 558 0.64 12.06 5.49
C ASN A 558 1.00 13.55 5.56
N PHE A 559 1.93 13.97 4.70
CA PHE A 559 2.26 15.39 4.47
C PHE A 559 2.43 15.68 2.96
N GLU A 560 2.15 14.70 2.11
CA GLU A 560 2.36 14.74 0.66
C GLU A 560 1.01 14.73 -0.09
N GLY A 561 -0.02 15.32 0.50
CA GLY A 561 -1.25 15.71 -0.19
C GLY A 561 -2.45 14.77 -0.06
N TRP A 562 -2.28 13.51 0.39
CA TRP A 562 -3.41 12.59 0.57
C TRP A 562 -4.46 13.17 1.53
N THR A 563 -5.73 13.24 1.11
CA THR A 563 -6.85 13.87 1.85
C THR A 563 -6.58 15.33 2.28
N GLY A 564 -5.70 16.04 1.56
CA GLY A 564 -5.27 17.39 1.93
C GLY A 564 -4.31 17.45 3.11
N LYS A 565 -3.71 16.33 3.54
CA LYS A 565 -2.75 16.34 4.65
C LYS A 565 -1.36 16.74 4.18
N THR A 566 -0.87 17.88 4.68
CA THR A 566 0.39 18.52 4.26
C THR A 566 1.31 18.91 5.42
N ASP A 567 0.89 18.72 6.67
CA ASP A 567 1.67 19.10 7.85
C ASP A 567 2.77 18.07 8.18
N TRP A 568 4.02 18.46 7.95
CA TRP A 568 5.19 17.63 8.29
C TRP A 568 5.32 17.38 9.80
N THR A 569 4.96 18.35 10.63
CA THR A 569 5.11 18.27 12.09
C THR A 569 4.16 17.23 12.66
N ASP A 570 2.92 17.19 12.19
CA ASP A 570 1.95 16.17 12.59
C ASP A 570 2.35 14.77 12.10
N PHE A 571 2.75 14.65 10.82
CA PHE A 571 3.33 13.42 10.29
C PHE A 571 4.48 12.91 11.18
N TYR A 572 5.43 13.79 11.50
CA TYR A 572 6.62 13.43 12.27
C TYR A 572 6.26 12.99 13.68
N ARG A 573 5.32 13.67 14.34
CA ARG A 573 4.85 13.33 15.69
C ARG A 573 4.20 11.94 15.75
N LEU A 574 3.38 11.58 14.77
CA LEU A 574 2.69 10.27 14.72
C LEU A 574 3.66 9.08 14.72
N ILE A 575 4.82 9.22 14.08
CA ILE A 575 5.87 8.19 14.05
C ILE A 575 6.30 7.84 15.48
N TRP A 576 6.56 8.85 16.30
CA TRP A 576 7.14 8.66 17.64
C TRP A 576 6.09 8.33 18.70
N THR A 577 4.88 8.84 18.57
CA THR A 577 3.80 8.60 19.55
C THR A 577 3.10 7.26 19.34
N HIS A 578 2.92 6.82 18.08
CA HIS A 578 2.14 5.62 17.76
C HIS A 578 2.96 4.54 17.06
N SER A 579 3.59 4.87 15.94
CA SER A 579 4.13 3.85 15.04
C SER A 579 5.33 3.10 15.62
N LEU A 580 6.34 3.81 16.13
CA LEU A 580 7.53 3.15 16.67
C LEU A 580 7.22 2.23 17.87
N PRO A 581 6.43 2.64 18.88
CA PRO A 581 6.05 1.73 19.97
C PRO A 581 5.18 0.54 19.53
N ALA A 582 4.24 0.73 18.60
CA ALA A 582 3.43 -0.37 18.07
C ALA A 582 4.30 -1.39 17.33
N LYS A 583 5.22 -0.89 16.50
CA LYS A 583 6.16 -1.71 15.72
C LYS A 583 7.18 -2.44 16.60
N TYR A 584 7.58 -1.83 17.71
CA TYR A 584 8.40 -2.48 18.73
C TYR A 584 7.74 -3.76 19.27
N LEU A 585 6.45 -3.69 19.60
CA LEU A 585 5.67 -4.85 20.05
C LEU A 585 5.33 -5.82 18.91
N GLN A 586 5.23 -5.34 17.66
CA GLN A 586 4.98 -6.17 16.48
C GLN A 586 6.16 -7.09 16.14
N ALA A 587 7.36 -6.79 16.63
CA ALA A 587 8.56 -7.56 16.29
C ALA A 587 8.49 -9.04 16.67
N GLN A 588 7.62 -9.43 17.60
CA GLN A 588 7.51 -10.81 18.09
C GLN A 588 6.06 -11.31 18.12
N PRO A 589 5.82 -12.62 17.92
CA PRO A 589 4.50 -13.21 18.10
C PRO A 589 4.01 -13.10 19.54
N ILE A 590 2.71 -12.89 19.74
CA ILE A 590 2.10 -12.90 21.09
C ILE A 590 2.22 -14.31 21.68
N LYS A 591 2.58 -14.40 22.96
CA LYS A 591 2.72 -15.65 23.71
C LYS A 591 1.55 -15.86 24.67
N THR A 592 1.19 -14.85 25.45
CA THR A 592 -0.01 -14.87 26.31
C THR A 592 -0.75 -13.55 26.20
N TRP A 593 -2.07 -13.58 26.36
CA TRP A 593 -2.93 -12.39 26.29
C TRP A 593 -3.97 -12.41 27.42
N GLY A 594 -3.60 -11.81 28.55
CA GLY A 594 -4.49 -11.54 29.68
C GLY A 594 -5.22 -10.20 29.57
N GLU A 595 -6.00 -9.86 30.58
CA GLU A 595 -6.76 -8.60 30.62
C GLU A 595 -5.84 -7.36 30.68
N HIS A 596 -4.82 -7.42 31.56
CA HIS A 596 -3.93 -6.30 31.85
C HIS A 596 -2.47 -6.53 31.43
N GLU A 597 -2.14 -7.69 30.85
CA GLU A 597 -0.80 -7.99 30.38
C GLU A 597 -0.82 -8.87 29.13
N ILE A 598 0.05 -8.52 28.17
CA ILE A 598 0.36 -9.32 27.00
C ILE A 598 1.85 -9.61 26.99
N THR A 599 2.22 -10.88 26.87
CA THR A 599 3.62 -11.30 26.73
C THR A 599 3.92 -11.74 25.31
N PHE A 600 5.19 -11.64 24.91
CA PHE A 600 5.63 -11.98 23.56
C PHE A 600 6.66 -13.11 23.58
N SER A 601 6.69 -13.85 22.48
CA SER A 601 7.69 -14.88 22.21
C SER A 601 9.06 -14.25 21.90
N GLY A 602 10.11 -15.07 21.89
CA GLY A 602 11.47 -14.65 21.53
C GLY A 602 12.46 -14.68 22.68
N ALA A 603 13.74 -14.48 22.35
CA ALA A 603 14.84 -14.58 23.31
C ALA A 603 14.82 -13.48 24.38
N THR A 604 14.23 -12.33 24.06
CA THR A 604 14.05 -11.21 24.98
C THR A 604 12.64 -11.27 25.55
N ARG A 605 12.52 -11.46 26.87
CA ARG A 605 11.23 -11.48 27.58
C ARG A 605 10.57 -10.10 27.49
N THR A 606 9.75 -9.89 26.48
CA THR A 606 9.00 -8.65 26.24
C THR A 606 7.57 -8.81 26.75
N SER A 607 7.07 -7.82 27.49
CA SER A 607 5.66 -7.72 27.85
C SER A 607 5.17 -6.28 27.81
N VAL A 608 3.86 -6.11 27.63
CA VAL A 608 3.17 -4.82 27.77
C VAL A 608 2.03 -4.97 28.77
N THR A 609 1.89 -4.00 29.67
CA THR A 609 0.91 -4.04 30.75
C THR A 609 0.36 -2.65 31.08
N ASP A 610 -0.84 -2.59 31.65
CA ASP A 610 -1.44 -1.39 32.24
C ASP A 610 -1.79 -1.54 33.72
N THR A 611 -1.33 -2.60 34.40
CA THR A 611 -1.69 -2.90 35.80
C THR A 611 -1.33 -1.76 36.78
N SER A 612 -0.38 -0.89 36.42
CA SER A 612 -0.04 0.31 37.20
C SER A 612 -0.91 1.54 36.89
N GLY A 613 -2.00 1.40 36.14
CA GLY A 613 -2.86 2.49 35.68
C GLY A 613 -2.35 3.22 34.42
N ALA A 614 -1.24 2.76 33.82
CA ALA A 614 -0.65 3.33 32.62
C ALA A 614 0.08 2.26 31.81
N ARG A 615 0.08 2.40 30.47
CA ARG A 615 0.77 1.49 29.56
C ARG A 615 2.28 1.50 29.80
N ARG A 616 2.86 0.33 30.06
CA ARG A 616 4.29 0.09 30.24
C ARG A 616 4.76 -1.07 29.39
N ILE A 617 5.94 -0.93 28.79
CA ILE A 617 6.61 -2.03 28.07
C ILE A 617 7.88 -2.39 28.83
N THR A 618 8.04 -3.67 29.11
CA THR A 618 9.30 -4.23 29.61
C THR A 618 9.95 -5.12 28.57
N THR A 619 11.28 -5.12 28.52
CA THR A 619 12.05 -6.02 27.65
C THR A 619 13.32 -6.44 28.36
N ASP A 620 13.55 -7.75 28.45
CA ASP A 620 14.69 -8.32 29.18
C ASP A 620 14.74 -7.80 30.64
N GLY A 621 13.57 -7.73 31.29
CA GLY A 621 13.43 -7.25 32.67
C GLY A 621 13.66 -5.74 32.87
N ARG A 622 13.79 -4.95 31.79
CA ARG A 622 13.99 -3.50 31.86
C ARG A 622 12.72 -2.78 31.42
N LEU A 623 12.33 -1.73 32.14
CA LEU A 623 11.32 -0.78 31.65
C LEU A 623 11.91 -0.03 30.45
N VAL A 624 11.23 -0.09 29.30
CA VAL A 624 11.66 0.57 28.06
C VAL A 624 10.64 1.59 27.55
N TYR A 625 9.40 1.55 28.04
CA TYR A 625 8.34 2.52 27.76
C TYR A 625 7.48 2.71 29.01
N ASP A 626 7.16 3.96 29.34
CA ASP A 626 6.28 4.35 30.44
C ASP A 626 5.40 5.54 30.03
N ALA A 627 4.09 5.29 29.89
CA ALA A 627 3.08 6.33 29.63
C ALA A 627 3.40 7.30 28.46
N GLY A 628 4.03 6.80 27.39
CA GLY A 628 4.41 7.62 26.21
C GLY A 628 5.87 8.04 26.17
N THR A 629 6.57 7.99 27.30
CA THR A 629 8.01 8.28 27.38
C THR A 629 8.81 6.99 27.30
N TYR A 630 9.87 6.92 26.49
CA TYR A 630 10.54 5.64 26.25
C TYR A 630 12.03 5.75 25.93
N LEU A 631 12.75 4.65 26.13
CA LEU A 631 14.07 4.37 25.55
C LEU A 631 14.02 2.98 24.90
N LEU A 632 13.61 2.92 23.63
CA LEU A 632 13.38 1.68 22.90
C LEU A 632 14.66 1.18 22.21
N PRO A 633 15.12 -0.05 22.49
CA PRO A 633 16.24 -0.64 21.78
C PRO A 633 15.86 -1.06 20.35
N TRP A 634 16.59 -0.57 19.35
CA TRP A 634 16.31 -0.86 17.94
C TRP A 634 17.52 -1.53 17.27
N GLU A 635 17.40 -2.73 16.71
CA GLU A 635 16.20 -3.51 16.36
C GLU A 635 15.61 -4.33 17.55
N PRO A 636 14.27 -4.44 17.71
CA PRO A 636 13.67 -5.05 18.91
C PRO A 636 13.98 -6.55 19.08
N ARG A 637 14.18 -7.31 17.99
CA ARG A 637 14.58 -8.72 18.08
C ARG A 637 16.01 -8.90 18.59
N ARG A 638 16.81 -7.83 18.62
CA ARG A 638 18.17 -7.77 19.18
C ARG A 638 18.24 -6.85 20.40
N ALA A 639 17.16 -6.73 21.19
CA ALA A 639 17.06 -5.74 22.25
C ALA A 639 18.11 -5.83 23.39
N THR A 640 18.86 -6.92 23.50
CA THR A 640 20.01 -7.07 24.43
C THR A 640 21.32 -6.48 23.89
N ASP A 641 21.46 -6.45 22.56
CA ASP A 641 22.58 -5.90 21.80
C ASP A 641 22.07 -5.12 20.57
N PRO A 642 21.30 -4.04 20.78
CA PRO A 642 20.80 -3.24 19.68
C PRO A 642 21.92 -2.35 19.14
N THR A 643 21.77 -1.93 17.88
CA THR A 643 22.70 -0.98 17.25
C THR A 643 22.52 0.42 17.83
N LYS A 644 21.28 0.78 18.17
CA LYS A 644 20.90 2.11 18.67
C LYS A 644 19.69 2.06 19.59
N LEU A 645 19.46 3.16 20.31
CA LEU A 645 18.29 3.32 21.18
C LEU A 645 17.54 4.59 20.80
N TYR A 646 16.22 4.53 20.60
CA TYR A 646 15.40 5.72 20.39
C TYR A 646 14.82 6.22 21.70
N HIS A 647 14.94 7.51 21.95
CA HIS A 647 14.32 8.19 23.09
C HIS A 647 13.30 9.22 22.62
N TYR A 648 12.13 9.22 23.25
CA TYR A 648 11.10 10.23 23.05
C TYR A 648 10.42 10.51 24.39
N ASN A 649 10.13 11.79 24.63
CA ASN A 649 9.41 12.25 25.80
C ASN A 649 8.41 13.35 25.38
N PRO A 650 7.09 13.05 25.32
CA PRO A 650 6.09 14.03 24.91
C PRO A 650 6.11 15.30 25.78
N GLN A 651 6.36 15.15 27.09
CA GLN A 651 6.31 16.26 28.05
C GLN A 651 7.69 16.95 28.25
N GLY A 652 8.75 16.38 27.70
CA GLY A 652 10.12 16.80 27.96
C GLY A 652 10.55 16.57 29.43
N GLY A 653 11.73 17.07 29.78
CA GLY A 653 12.30 16.93 31.12
C GLY A 653 13.32 15.80 31.22
N SER A 654 13.53 15.28 32.45
CA SER A 654 14.59 14.34 32.76
C SER A 654 14.05 12.95 33.07
N THR A 655 14.56 11.91 32.40
CA THR A 655 14.17 10.51 32.65
C THR A 655 15.40 9.60 32.75
N SER A 656 15.31 8.54 33.56
CA SER A 656 16.43 7.60 33.79
C SER A 656 16.09 6.18 33.36
N TRP A 657 17.00 5.55 32.61
CA TRP A 657 16.76 4.27 31.96
C TRP A 657 17.91 3.30 32.16
N ARG A 658 17.59 2.01 32.37
CA ARG A 658 18.59 0.93 32.37
C ARG A 658 18.93 0.53 30.93
N LEU A 659 20.20 0.56 30.58
CA LEU A 659 20.68 0.23 29.24
C LEU A 659 20.60 -1.29 28.95
N PRO A 660 20.61 -1.70 27.67
CA PRO A 660 20.79 -3.10 27.30
C PRO A 660 22.12 -3.68 27.78
N ARG A 661 22.20 -5.00 27.99
CA ARG A 661 23.38 -5.70 28.51
C ARG A 661 24.68 -5.32 27.78
N ALA A 662 24.65 -5.24 26.45
CA ALA A 662 25.81 -4.89 25.63
C ALA A 662 26.20 -3.39 25.66
N TRP A 663 25.52 -2.59 26.47
CA TRP A 663 25.72 -1.14 26.65
C TRP A 663 26.03 -0.76 28.10
N GLU A 664 25.71 -1.63 29.08
CA GLU A 664 25.83 -1.35 30.51
C GLU A 664 27.27 -1.09 30.99
N SER A 665 28.28 -1.67 30.33
CA SER A 665 29.70 -1.52 30.68
C SER A 665 30.37 -0.27 30.11
N ARG A 666 29.65 0.51 29.30
CA ARG A 666 30.16 1.76 28.75
C ARG A 666 30.30 2.79 29.86
N SER A 667 31.24 3.72 29.73
CA SER A 667 31.35 4.88 30.64
C SER A 667 30.50 6.07 30.17
N LYS A 668 30.25 6.16 28.86
CA LYS A 668 29.41 7.17 28.22
C LYS A 668 28.84 6.66 26.90
N VAL A 669 27.78 7.31 26.43
CA VAL A 669 27.13 7.09 25.13
C VAL A 669 26.88 8.42 24.43
N ALA A 670 26.78 8.42 23.11
CA ALA A 670 26.52 9.62 22.32
C ALA A 670 25.00 9.81 22.12
N LEU A 671 24.50 11.00 22.43
CA LEU A 671 23.11 11.40 22.23
C LEU A 671 23.01 12.34 21.02
N TYR A 672 22.01 12.11 20.17
CA TYR A 672 21.69 12.95 19.03
C TYR A 672 20.23 13.36 19.09
N ARG A 673 19.94 14.64 18.88
CA ARG A 673 18.59 15.10 18.54
C ARG A 673 18.33 14.82 17.06
N LEU A 674 17.14 14.32 16.74
CA LEU A 674 16.75 14.07 15.36
C LEU A 674 16.01 15.28 14.77
N THR A 675 16.37 15.59 13.53
CA THR A 675 15.84 16.69 12.72
C THR A 675 15.69 16.22 11.27
N ASP A 676 14.98 16.96 10.42
CA ASP A 676 14.89 16.64 9.00
C ASP A 676 16.23 16.79 8.23
N GLN A 677 17.27 17.32 8.89
CA GLN A 677 18.66 17.33 8.43
C GLN A 677 19.49 16.15 8.95
N GLY A 678 18.88 15.26 9.72
CA GLY A 678 19.52 14.08 10.29
C GLY A 678 19.88 14.22 11.77
N ARG A 679 20.83 13.39 12.19
CA ARG A 679 21.41 13.36 13.54
C ARG A 679 22.18 14.67 13.80
N VAL A 680 21.78 15.41 14.83
CA VAL A 680 22.59 16.51 15.38
C VAL A 680 23.14 16.07 16.72
N PHE A 681 24.48 15.99 16.83
CA PHE A 681 25.14 15.62 18.09
C PHE A 681 24.76 16.60 19.18
N ASP A 682 24.19 16.08 20.25
CA ASP A 682 23.76 16.88 21.39
C ASP A 682 24.84 16.86 22.48
N SER A 683 25.16 15.67 22.98
CA SER A 683 26.08 15.52 24.10
C SER A 683 26.57 14.07 24.25
N TYR A 684 27.60 13.90 25.09
CA TYR A 684 27.87 12.59 25.69
C TYR A 684 27.07 12.47 26.99
N VAL A 685 26.37 11.36 27.16
CA VAL A 685 25.64 11.03 28.39
C VAL A 685 26.45 10.00 29.18
N THR A 686 26.76 10.30 30.43
CA THR A 686 27.48 9.40 31.33
C THR A 686 26.62 8.18 31.65
N VAL A 687 27.25 7.01 31.62
CA VAL A 687 26.65 5.75 32.07
C VAL A 687 27.14 5.48 33.48
N SER A 688 26.20 5.32 34.41
CA SER A 688 26.50 5.02 35.82
C SER A 688 25.65 3.84 36.28
N GLY A 689 26.29 2.78 36.77
CA GLY A 689 25.60 1.55 37.19
C GLY A 689 24.72 0.94 36.10
N GLY A 690 25.16 1.01 34.83
CA GLY A 690 24.40 0.53 33.67
C GLY A 690 23.16 1.37 33.32
N LYS A 691 23.03 2.58 33.86
CA LYS A 691 21.91 3.51 33.60
C LYS A 691 22.38 4.80 32.96
N VAL A 692 21.46 5.45 32.25
CA VAL A 692 21.60 6.81 31.72
C VAL A 692 20.46 7.69 32.23
N THR A 693 20.74 8.98 32.40
CA THR A 693 19.74 10.01 32.65
C THR A 693 19.72 10.95 31.44
N LEU A 694 18.57 11.08 30.79
CA LEU A 694 18.38 11.85 29.57
C LEU A 694 17.53 13.07 29.87
N LYS A 695 18.05 14.26 29.56
CA LYS A 695 17.28 15.49 29.51
C LYS A 695 16.83 15.69 28.06
N ALA A 696 15.54 15.73 27.83
CA ALA A 696 14.94 15.85 26.51
C ALA A 696 13.97 17.04 26.46
N ASP A 697 13.98 17.75 25.34
CA ASP A 697 12.92 18.71 25.00
C ASP A 697 11.59 17.96 24.74
N ALA A 698 10.48 18.64 25.01
CA ALA A 698 9.13 18.12 24.73
C ALA A 698 8.95 17.83 23.24
N ASP A 699 8.29 16.70 22.93
CA ASP A 699 8.01 16.23 21.57
C ASP A 699 9.22 16.18 20.63
N ARG A 700 10.43 16.05 21.18
CA ARG A 700 11.67 15.90 20.41
C ARG A 700 12.15 14.45 20.46
N PRO A 701 12.27 13.76 19.32
CA PRO A 701 12.94 12.46 19.25
C PRO A 701 14.46 12.59 19.29
N TYR A 702 15.08 11.62 19.95
CA TYR A 702 16.51 11.45 20.07
C TYR A 702 16.92 10.02 19.73
N VAL A 703 18.18 9.85 19.33
CA VAL A 703 18.80 8.54 19.16
C VAL A 703 20.12 8.47 19.89
N LEU A 704 20.41 7.32 20.50
CA LEU A 704 21.66 7.05 21.19
C LEU A 704 22.48 6.03 20.42
N TYR A 705 23.78 6.28 20.37
CA TYR A 705 24.81 5.36 19.87
C TYR A 705 25.88 5.13 20.94
N ARG A 706 26.56 3.98 20.90
CA ARG A 706 27.65 3.66 21.85
C ARG A 706 28.81 4.65 21.78
N ASP A 707 29.07 5.14 20.58
CA ASP A 707 30.14 6.06 20.23
C ASP A 707 29.62 7.12 19.27
N ARG A 708 30.44 8.15 19.03
CA ARG A 708 30.10 9.14 18.00
C ARG A 708 30.12 8.47 16.62
N THR A 709 29.12 8.76 15.80
CA THR A 709 28.97 8.24 14.45
C THR A 709 28.43 9.35 13.56
N ASP A 710 29.02 9.49 12.38
CA ASP A 710 28.56 10.43 11.36
C ASP A 710 27.37 9.85 10.60
N LEU A 711 26.68 10.67 9.80
CA LEU A 711 25.64 10.21 8.89
C LEU A 711 26.20 9.15 7.92
N ASP A 712 25.40 8.12 7.68
CA ASP A 712 25.80 6.98 6.84
C ASP A 712 25.97 7.40 5.37
N ARG A 713 25.39 8.54 4.99
CA ARG A 713 25.36 9.08 3.62
C ARG A 713 24.85 10.51 3.56
N THR A 714 25.25 11.22 2.51
CA THR A 714 24.71 12.52 2.12
C THR A 714 23.53 12.35 1.16
N PRO A 715 22.45 13.13 1.27
CA PRO A 715 21.22 12.96 0.50
C PRO A 715 21.34 13.19 -0.99
N ASP A 716 22.30 14.00 -1.47
CA ASP A 716 22.37 14.41 -2.89
C ASP A 716 20.99 14.91 -3.37
N TRP A 717 20.54 16.02 -2.79
CA TRP A 717 19.22 16.59 -3.06
C TRP A 717 19.07 16.96 -4.54
N GLY A 718 17.95 16.59 -5.15
CA GLY A 718 17.73 16.75 -6.59
C GLY A 718 18.29 15.62 -7.47
N GLN A 719 18.76 14.52 -6.87
CA GLN A 719 19.27 13.35 -7.59
C GLN A 719 18.32 12.89 -8.72
N GLY A 720 18.88 12.68 -9.91
CA GLY A 720 18.11 12.29 -11.11
C GLY A 720 17.61 13.49 -11.91
N THR A 721 17.52 14.67 -11.30
CA THR A 721 17.20 15.92 -11.99
C THR A 721 18.47 16.63 -12.47
N PRO A 722 18.38 17.64 -13.36
CA PRO A 722 19.50 18.50 -13.68
C PRO A 722 19.78 19.60 -12.64
N LEU A 723 19.04 19.61 -11.53
CA LEU A 723 19.10 20.62 -10.47
C LEU A 723 19.76 20.03 -9.22
N HIS A 724 20.51 20.88 -8.49
CA HIS A 724 20.90 20.62 -7.11
C HIS A 724 19.86 21.25 -6.16
N ASP A 725 19.35 20.45 -5.22
CA ASP A 725 18.40 20.85 -4.17
C ASP A 725 17.19 21.68 -4.66
N PRO A 726 16.37 21.14 -5.58
CA PRO A 726 15.28 21.89 -6.22
C PRO A 726 14.14 22.31 -5.28
N GLY A 727 13.97 21.63 -4.14
CA GLY A 727 12.98 21.93 -3.10
C GLY A 727 13.59 22.47 -1.81
N PHE A 728 14.84 22.95 -1.86
CA PHE A 728 15.54 23.56 -0.72
C PHE A 728 15.59 22.67 0.55
N ASN A 729 15.53 21.35 0.39
CA ASN A 729 15.46 20.37 1.47
C ASN A 729 16.72 20.35 2.36
N SER A 730 17.84 20.89 1.88
CA SER A 730 19.06 21.06 2.68
C SER A 730 18.94 22.13 3.78
N GLY A 731 17.87 22.93 3.78
CA GLY A 731 17.71 24.07 4.69
C GLY A 731 18.73 25.17 4.47
N SER A 732 19.38 25.21 3.30
CA SER A 732 20.47 26.16 2.99
C SER A 732 20.55 26.50 1.51
N LEU A 733 21.27 27.57 1.17
CA LEU A 733 21.60 27.93 -0.22
C LEU A 733 22.93 27.32 -0.68
N LYS A 734 23.44 26.29 0.01
CA LYS A 734 24.65 25.60 -0.43
C LYS A 734 24.41 24.97 -1.81
N GLY A 735 25.34 25.17 -2.73
CA GLY A 735 25.20 24.73 -4.13
C GLY A 735 24.51 25.76 -5.04
N TRP A 736 23.96 26.84 -4.48
CA TRP A 736 23.43 27.97 -5.23
C TRP A 736 24.41 29.16 -5.18
N THR A 737 24.44 29.95 -6.26
CA THR A 737 25.15 31.23 -6.34
C THR A 737 24.16 32.34 -5.99
N VAL A 738 24.47 33.09 -4.92
CA VAL A 738 23.57 34.08 -4.32
C VAL A 738 24.16 35.48 -4.44
N THR A 739 23.33 36.45 -4.80
CA THR A 739 23.63 37.88 -4.73
C THR A 739 22.43 38.59 -4.11
N GLY A 740 22.66 39.47 -3.14
CA GLY A 740 21.57 40.12 -2.38
C GLY A 740 21.04 39.28 -1.21
N PRO A 741 20.03 39.78 -0.47
CA PRO A 741 19.51 39.16 0.74
C PRO A 741 18.54 38.01 0.43
N ALA A 742 19.03 36.77 0.46
CA ALA A 742 18.23 35.56 0.29
C ALA A 742 18.58 34.51 1.36
N SER A 743 17.57 33.79 1.85
CA SER A 743 17.69 32.73 2.87
C SER A 743 16.80 31.55 2.51
N VAL A 744 17.10 30.38 3.06
CA VAL A 744 16.12 29.28 3.14
C VAL A 744 15.50 29.33 4.53
N GLU A 745 14.17 29.33 4.58
CA GLU A 745 13.40 29.42 5.83
C GLU A 745 12.40 28.26 5.90
N ARG A 746 12.06 27.87 7.13
CA ARG A 746 11.09 26.80 7.36
C ARG A 746 9.68 27.39 7.53
N SER A 747 8.72 26.93 6.75
CA SER A 747 7.31 27.32 6.84
C SER A 747 6.64 26.73 8.08
N ASP A 748 5.43 27.23 8.39
CA ASP A 748 4.63 26.75 9.53
C ASP A 748 4.27 25.25 9.39
N LEU A 749 4.06 24.78 8.17
CA LEU A 749 3.83 23.35 7.86
C LEU A 749 5.13 22.52 7.84
N GLY A 750 6.28 23.18 8.05
CA GLY A 750 7.57 22.54 8.22
C GLY A 750 8.41 22.41 6.95
N ASP A 751 8.02 23.02 5.83
CA ASP A 751 8.74 22.95 4.55
C ASP A 751 9.86 23.98 4.45
N HIS A 752 10.95 23.64 3.79
CA HIS A 752 12.03 24.60 3.52
C HIS A 752 11.72 25.36 2.22
N GLU A 753 11.76 26.68 2.26
CA GLU A 753 11.41 27.56 1.14
C GLU A 753 12.51 28.61 0.94
N LEU A 754 12.82 28.96 -0.31
CA LEU A 754 13.65 30.12 -0.60
C LEU A 754 12.83 31.39 -0.30
N VAL A 755 13.32 32.22 0.62
CA VAL A 755 12.73 33.51 0.98
C VAL A 755 13.67 34.65 0.60
N ILE A 756 13.12 35.62 -0.12
CA ILE A 756 13.75 36.91 -0.37
C ILE A 756 12.94 37.97 0.37
N GLY A 757 13.48 38.41 1.50
CA GLY A 757 12.86 39.42 2.35
C GLY A 757 12.82 40.81 1.70
N PRO A 758 12.08 41.77 2.29
CA PRO A 758 12.04 43.15 1.84
C PRO A 758 13.43 43.77 1.71
N GLY A 759 13.64 44.64 0.72
CA GLY A 759 14.87 45.43 0.58
C GLY A 759 15.47 45.36 -0.82
N ALA A 760 16.78 45.14 -0.88
CA ALA A 760 17.55 45.11 -2.12
C ALA A 760 17.12 43.96 -3.04
N ALA A 761 17.42 44.11 -4.34
CA ALA A 761 17.25 43.03 -5.30
C ALA A 761 18.12 41.83 -4.92
N ALA A 762 17.62 40.62 -5.19
CA ALA A 762 18.37 39.39 -4.96
C ALA A 762 18.26 38.44 -6.14
N THR A 763 19.27 37.59 -6.31
CA THR A 763 19.37 36.55 -7.32
C THR A 763 19.93 35.30 -6.67
N VAL A 764 19.24 34.18 -6.87
CA VAL A 764 19.67 32.84 -6.47
C VAL A 764 19.73 32.00 -7.74
N SER A 765 20.91 31.53 -8.11
CA SER A 765 21.12 30.90 -9.43
C SER A 765 21.98 29.66 -9.31
N GLN A 766 21.83 28.74 -10.27
CA GLN A 766 22.71 27.58 -10.38
C GLN A 766 22.93 27.22 -11.85
N ARG A 767 24.08 26.60 -12.12
CA ARG A 767 24.34 25.95 -13.40
C ARG A 767 23.72 24.57 -13.37
N LEU A 768 22.88 24.26 -14.35
CA LEU A 768 22.26 22.96 -14.49
C LEU A 768 23.31 21.89 -14.85
N ALA A 769 23.05 20.65 -14.44
CA ALA A 769 23.73 19.50 -15.03
C ALA A 769 23.49 19.47 -16.55
N ARG A 770 24.37 18.79 -17.29
CA ARG A 770 24.34 18.80 -18.76
C ARG A 770 23.01 18.23 -19.28
N LEU A 771 22.25 19.08 -19.96
CA LEU A 771 21.06 18.71 -20.72
C LEU A 771 21.44 18.25 -22.12
N ALA A 772 20.64 17.35 -22.69
CA ALA A 772 20.73 17.01 -24.10
C ALA A 772 20.18 18.17 -24.95
N PRO A 773 20.55 18.28 -26.23
CA PRO A 773 19.89 19.21 -27.15
C PRO A 773 18.38 18.96 -27.24
N GLY A 774 17.59 20.01 -27.30
CA GLY A 774 16.13 19.93 -27.39
C GLY A 774 15.39 21.00 -26.58
N GLY A 775 14.05 20.96 -26.65
CA GLY A 775 13.16 21.83 -25.90
C GLY A 775 12.94 21.37 -24.45
N TYR A 776 12.83 22.35 -23.56
CA TYR A 776 12.59 22.14 -22.13
C TYR A 776 11.65 23.20 -21.57
N ALA A 777 10.91 22.83 -20.52
CA ALA A 777 10.20 23.75 -19.64
C ALA A 777 10.93 23.82 -18.29
N ALA A 778 11.19 25.04 -17.82
CA ALA A 778 11.62 25.32 -16.45
C ALA A 778 10.44 25.89 -15.67
N SER A 779 10.19 25.43 -14.46
CA SER A 779 9.12 25.97 -13.61
C SER A 779 9.51 26.06 -12.14
N VAL A 780 8.80 26.92 -11.40
CA VAL A 780 8.97 27.13 -9.95
C VAL A 780 7.63 27.54 -9.34
N GLN A 781 7.32 27.08 -8.13
CA GLN A 781 6.22 27.66 -7.35
C GLN A 781 6.67 29.01 -6.79
N VAL A 782 5.88 30.06 -6.99
CA VAL A 782 6.18 31.41 -6.53
C VAL A 782 5.01 32.04 -5.77
N GLU A 783 5.32 32.72 -4.67
CA GLU A 783 4.41 33.61 -3.98
C GLU A 783 5.04 35.01 -3.82
N VAL A 784 4.31 36.04 -4.24
CA VAL A 784 4.66 37.44 -3.99
C VAL A 784 3.78 38.00 -2.88
N GLY A 785 4.42 38.56 -1.86
CA GLY A 785 3.77 39.26 -0.77
C GLY A 785 3.23 38.37 0.35
N ALA A 786 3.17 38.94 1.55
CA ALA A 786 2.52 38.33 2.71
C ALA A 786 1.01 38.34 2.60
N LYS A 787 0.45 39.32 1.89
CA LYS A 787 -0.98 39.51 1.68
C LYS A 787 -1.26 39.73 0.18
N ALA A 788 -2.48 39.43 -0.24
CA ALA A 788 -2.93 39.73 -1.60
C ALA A 788 -2.85 41.24 -1.88
N GLY A 789 -2.42 41.60 -3.09
CA GLY A 789 -2.26 42.99 -3.53
C GLY A 789 -0.90 43.63 -3.28
N GLU A 790 -0.05 43.02 -2.46
CA GLU A 790 1.36 43.42 -2.37
C GLU A 790 2.08 43.13 -3.70
N ARG A 791 2.98 44.05 -4.10
CA ARG A 791 3.65 43.99 -5.40
C ARG A 791 5.16 43.94 -5.25
N ARG A 792 5.80 43.02 -5.96
CA ARG A 792 7.25 42.99 -6.21
C ARG A 792 7.54 42.02 -7.35
N THR A 793 8.31 42.45 -8.33
CA THR A 793 8.67 41.59 -9.46
C THR A 793 9.52 40.41 -9.00
N ALA A 794 9.00 39.22 -9.23
CA ALA A 794 9.64 37.92 -9.10
C ALA A 794 9.88 37.34 -10.49
N THR A 795 11.03 36.71 -10.74
CA THR A 795 11.40 36.24 -12.10
C THR A 795 12.07 34.88 -12.05
N LEU A 796 11.66 33.99 -12.95
CA LEU A 796 12.37 32.78 -13.33
C LEU A 796 13.07 33.07 -14.67
N GLU A 797 14.38 32.87 -14.71
CA GLU A 797 15.23 33.13 -15.87
C GLU A 797 16.09 31.90 -16.18
N VAL A 798 16.19 31.54 -17.45
CA VAL A 798 17.09 30.50 -17.95
C VAL A 798 17.95 31.09 -19.06
N ARG A 799 19.27 30.99 -18.90
CA ARG A 799 20.25 31.43 -19.89
C ARG A 799 21.00 30.23 -20.47
N THR A 800 21.05 30.17 -21.79
CA THR A 800 21.74 29.11 -22.55
C THR A 800 23.07 29.61 -23.11
N VAL A 801 23.93 28.68 -23.58
CA VAL A 801 25.32 28.96 -23.98
C VAL A 801 25.45 29.95 -25.14
N ASP A 802 24.47 29.97 -26.04
CA ASP A 802 24.42 30.84 -27.22
C ASP A 802 23.99 32.28 -26.87
N GLY A 803 23.73 32.55 -25.60
CA GLY A 803 23.34 33.85 -25.09
C GLY A 803 21.83 34.07 -25.06
N VAL A 804 21.01 33.10 -25.47
CA VAL A 804 19.54 33.20 -25.41
C VAL A 804 19.08 33.11 -23.95
N THR A 805 18.24 34.08 -23.56
CA THR A 805 17.59 34.15 -22.25
C THR A 805 16.09 33.94 -22.41
N ALA A 806 15.58 32.87 -21.82
CA ALA A 806 14.15 32.67 -21.60
C ALA A 806 13.79 33.15 -20.19
N ALA A 807 12.72 33.91 -20.05
CA ALA A 807 12.29 34.39 -18.74
C ALA A 807 10.78 34.47 -18.64
N ASN A 808 10.28 34.31 -17.42
CA ASN A 808 8.91 34.62 -17.05
C ASN A 808 8.90 35.34 -15.69
N ARG A 809 7.91 36.19 -15.45
CA ARG A 809 7.83 37.02 -14.25
C ARG A 809 6.40 37.13 -13.74
N THR A 810 6.26 37.44 -12.46
CA THR A 810 5.01 37.91 -11.85
C THR A 810 5.30 39.07 -10.92
N ASP A 811 4.37 40.00 -10.79
CA ASP A 811 4.50 41.14 -9.87
C ASP A 811 3.64 40.97 -8.62
N THR A 812 2.69 40.04 -8.65
CA THR A 812 1.69 39.77 -7.62
C THR A 812 1.40 38.26 -7.56
N SER A 813 0.83 37.83 -6.45
CA SER A 813 0.15 36.55 -6.31
C SER A 813 -1.23 36.81 -5.71
N THR A 814 -2.27 36.82 -6.56
CA THR A 814 -3.65 37.09 -6.15
C THR A 814 -4.53 35.82 -6.12
N ALA A 815 -4.14 34.76 -6.82
CA ALA A 815 -4.85 33.47 -6.79
C ALA A 815 -4.42 32.61 -5.59
N GLY A 816 -5.41 32.15 -4.81
CA GLY A 816 -5.22 31.08 -3.85
C GLY A 816 -4.90 29.76 -4.55
N ASN A 817 -4.06 28.93 -3.93
CA ASN A 817 -3.86 27.55 -4.35
C ASN A 817 -4.90 26.68 -3.65
N HIS A 818 -5.78 26.07 -4.43
CA HIS A 818 -6.90 25.27 -3.94
C HIS A 818 -6.79 23.79 -4.32
N VAL A 819 -5.63 23.34 -4.80
CA VAL A 819 -5.39 21.94 -5.14
C VAL A 819 -5.03 21.20 -3.85
N ALA A 820 -5.96 20.43 -3.27
CA ALA A 820 -5.75 19.78 -1.97
C ALA A 820 -4.48 18.90 -1.93
N ALA A 821 -4.17 18.21 -3.03
CA ALA A 821 -2.97 17.39 -3.17
C ALA A 821 -1.63 18.17 -3.17
N ASP A 822 -1.65 19.50 -3.33
CA ASP A 822 -0.46 20.34 -3.32
C ASP A 822 -0.09 20.72 -1.88
N ARG A 823 1.19 20.59 -1.52
CA ARG A 823 1.72 21.01 -0.21
C ARG A 823 1.58 22.50 0.06
N LYS A 824 1.36 23.30 -0.98
CA LYS A 824 1.15 24.74 -0.89
C LYS A 824 -0.32 25.16 -1.00
N HIS A 825 -1.29 24.26 -0.87
CA HIS A 825 -2.70 24.67 -0.80
C HIS A 825 -2.95 25.64 0.36
N ASP A 826 -4.02 26.43 0.26
CA ASP A 826 -4.39 27.52 1.17
C ASP A 826 -3.35 28.66 1.27
N THR A 827 -2.33 28.65 0.41
CA THR A 827 -1.41 29.78 0.18
C THR A 827 -1.73 30.46 -1.15
N ARG A 828 -0.88 31.41 -1.59
CA ARG A 828 -0.95 32.00 -2.95
C ARG A 828 0.20 31.56 -3.86
N PHE A 829 0.85 30.44 -3.54
CA PHE A 829 1.84 29.83 -4.42
C PHE A 829 1.18 29.35 -5.71
N GLN A 830 1.70 29.80 -6.85
CA GLN A 830 1.32 29.32 -8.17
C GLN A 830 2.57 28.98 -8.98
N ARG A 831 2.43 28.08 -9.95
CA ARG A 831 3.57 27.60 -10.73
C ARG A 831 3.84 28.50 -11.93
N MET A 832 4.98 29.19 -11.90
CA MET A 832 5.48 29.99 -13.01
C MET A 832 6.41 29.16 -13.90
N THR A 833 6.18 29.17 -15.21
CA THR A 833 6.90 28.34 -16.20
C THR A 833 7.50 29.18 -17.32
N THR A 834 8.68 28.82 -17.82
CA THR A 834 9.28 29.38 -19.04
C THR A 834 9.86 28.26 -19.90
N TYR A 835 9.83 28.43 -21.22
CA TYR A 835 10.33 27.43 -22.18
C TYR A 835 11.66 27.88 -22.78
N PHE A 836 12.59 26.95 -22.93
CA PHE A 836 13.90 27.21 -23.53
C PHE A 836 14.37 26.03 -24.37
N THR A 837 15.30 26.30 -25.28
CA THR A 837 15.89 25.26 -26.14
C THR A 837 17.39 25.16 -25.87
N VAL A 838 17.86 23.95 -25.61
CA VAL A 838 19.30 23.65 -25.59
C VAL A 838 19.76 23.47 -27.04
N PRO A 839 20.73 24.26 -27.53
CA PRO A 839 21.15 24.21 -28.93
C PRO A 839 21.76 22.86 -29.31
N SER A 840 21.82 22.57 -30.62
CA SER A 840 22.33 21.30 -31.17
C SER A 840 23.77 20.97 -30.73
N GLY A 841 24.62 21.99 -30.54
CA GLY A 841 25.97 21.85 -29.99
C GLY A 841 26.01 21.51 -28.49
N GLY A 842 24.87 21.53 -27.80
CA GLY A 842 24.77 21.49 -26.35
C GLY A 842 25.38 22.72 -25.70
N GLY A 843 25.56 22.68 -24.38
CA GLY A 843 26.28 23.72 -23.65
C GLY A 843 25.80 23.91 -22.22
N PRO A 844 26.47 24.77 -21.43
CA PRO A 844 25.98 25.17 -20.12
C PRO A 844 24.61 25.87 -20.20
N VAL A 845 23.77 25.58 -19.22
CA VAL A 845 22.50 26.28 -18.96
C VAL A 845 22.54 26.76 -17.51
N THR A 846 22.11 28.00 -17.28
CA THR A 846 22.02 28.60 -15.95
C THR A 846 20.58 28.98 -15.68
N LEU A 847 20.04 28.54 -14.54
CA LEU A 847 18.73 28.95 -14.03
C LEU A 847 18.92 29.97 -12.90
N ALA A 848 18.11 31.02 -12.89
CA ALA A 848 18.11 32.05 -11.86
C ALA A 848 16.69 32.37 -11.39
N LEU A 849 16.52 32.43 -10.07
CA LEU A 849 15.36 32.96 -9.38
C LEU A 849 15.72 34.35 -8.88
N ARG A 850 14.90 35.35 -9.22
CA ARG A 850 15.20 36.76 -8.91
C ARG A 850 14.01 37.44 -8.25
N ALA A 851 14.30 38.39 -7.38
CA ALA A 851 13.33 39.39 -6.95
C ALA A 851 13.95 40.79 -7.11
N ALA A 852 13.19 41.73 -7.67
CA ALA A 852 13.59 43.14 -7.78
C ALA A 852 13.76 43.79 -6.39
N ALA A 853 14.24 45.02 -6.30
CA ALA A 853 14.17 45.76 -5.04
C ALA A 853 12.71 46.08 -4.70
N GLY A 854 12.30 45.97 -3.43
CA GLY A 854 10.91 46.20 -3.04
C GLY A 854 10.60 45.84 -1.60
N SER A 855 9.41 46.24 -1.13
CA SER A 855 8.97 46.05 0.25
C SER A 855 8.22 44.74 0.52
N ALA A 856 7.67 44.09 -0.52
CA ALA A 856 7.02 42.78 -0.36
C ALA A 856 8.06 41.66 -0.29
N ARG A 857 7.79 40.59 0.45
CA ARG A 857 8.62 39.36 0.38
C ARG A 857 8.33 38.60 -0.92
N VAL A 858 9.26 37.77 -1.37
CA VAL A 858 9.03 36.77 -2.42
C VAL A 858 9.48 35.41 -1.91
N ARG A 859 8.67 34.38 -2.13
CA ARG A 859 8.99 33.00 -1.81
C ARG A 859 9.04 32.13 -3.07
N PHE A 860 9.97 31.20 -3.11
CA PHE A 860 10.10 30.21 -4.19
C PHE A 860 10.29 28.80 -3.62
N ASP A 861 9.73 27.80 -4.31
CA ASP A 861 9.92 26.39 -3.97
C ASP A 861 9.71 25.47 -5.19
N ASN A 862 10.09 24.20 -5.08
CA ASN A 862 9.84 23.13 -6.03
C ASN A 862 10.20 23.49 -7.48
N VAL A 863 11.48 23.86 -7.68
CA VAL A 863 12.05 24.14 -9.01
C VAL A 863 12.08 22.86 -9.83
N ARG A 864 11.66 22.91 -11.09
CA ARG A 864 11.58 21.74 -11.95
C ARG A 864 12.05 22.05 -13.38
N ILE A 865 12.80 21.13 -13.97
CA ILE A 865 13.14 21.14 -15.40
C ILE A 865 12.59 19.86 -16.02
N VAL A 866 11.83 19.98 -17.09
CA VAL A 866 11.28 18.84 -17.84
C VAL A 866 11.51 19.02 -19.33
N LYS A 867 11.70 17.91 -20.03
CA LYS A 867 11.74 17.92 -21.49
C LYS A 867 10.33 18.21 -22.00
N SER A 868 10.18 19.24 -22.82
CA SER A 868 8.88 19.65 -23.35
C SER A 868 9.11 20.58 -24.56
N PRO A 869 8.36 20.42 -25.66
CA PRO A 869 8.39 21.39 -26.74
C PRO A 869 7.89 22.76 -26.24
N ALA A 870 8.40 23.84 -26.81
CA ALA A 870 7.80 25.15 -26.57
C ALA A 870 6.40 25.19 -27.21
N PRO A 871 5.40 25.83 -26.57
CA PRO A 871 4.11 26.06 -27.19
C PRO A 871 4.28 26.82 -28.51
N ASN A 872 3.49 26.45 -29.51
CA ASN A 872 3.42 27.20 -30.76
C ASN A 872 2.67 28.51 -30.51
N LEU A 873 3.38 29.64 -30.45
CA LEU A 873 2.79 30.97 -30.21
C LEU A 873 2.76 31.75 -31.53
N PRO A 874 1.59 31.97 -32.16
CA PRO A 874 1.46 32.84 -33.32
C PRO A 874 1.92 34.27 -33.02
N ALA A 875 2.28 35.02 -34.07
CA ALA A 875 2.75 36.39 -33.91
C ALA A 875 1.65 37.29 -33.33
N GLY A 876 1.96 38.01 -32.24
CA GLY A 876 1.01 38.88 -31.53
C GLY A 876 0.16 38.16 -30.46
N THR A 877 0.32 36.84 -30.33
CA THR A 877 -0.38 36.02 -29.34
C THR A 877 0.38 35.99 -28.01
N VAL A 878 -0.33 36.28 -26.92
CA VAL A 878 0.17 36.23 -25.54
C VAL A 878 0.22 34.79 -25.04
N VAL A 879 -0.80 34.00 -25.38
CA VAL A 879 -0.96 32.60 -24.97
C VAL A 879 -1.64 31.81 -26.09
N HIS A 880 -1.12 30.62 -26.39
CA HIS A 880 -1.79 29.61 -27.20
C HIS A 880 -1.56 28.24 -26.54
N GLU A 881 -2.65 27.54 -26.19
CA GLU A 881 -2.61 26.22 -25.55
C GLU A 881 -3.64 25.29 -26.19
N ASP A 882 -3.14 24.19 -26.78
CA ASP A 882 -3.90 23.07 -27.35
C ASP A 882 -3.87 21.82 -26.44
N PHE A 883 -3.29 21.93 -25.24
CA PHE A 883 -3.21 20.92 -24.20
C PHE A 883 -2.40 19.64 -24.51
N GLU A 884 -1.90 19.48 -25.75
CA GLU A 884 -1.17 18.29 -26.20
C GLU A 884 0.17 18.07 -25.48
N HIS A 885 0.78 19.14 -24.97
CA HIS A 885 2.14 19.12 -24.45
C HIS A 885 2.30 19.79 -23.08
N VAL A 886 1.21 19.88 -22.30
CA VAL A 886 1.20 20.47 -20.96
C VAL A 886 2.16 19.71 -20.03
N PRO A 887 3.24 20.36 -19.53
CA PRO A 887 4.23 19.65 -18.72
C PRO A 887 3.71 19.21 -17.34
N GLN A 888 2.74 19.96 -16.80
CA GLN A 888 1.96 19.68 -15.59
C GLN A 888 0.86 20.73 -15.42
N GLY A 889 -0.16 20.41 -14.61
CA GLY A 889 -1.29 21.30 -14.36
C GLY A 889 -2.21 21.40 -15.59
N TRP A 890 -2.83 22.56 -15.77
CA TRP A 890 -3.86 22.79 -16.80
C TRP A 890 -3.45 23.88 -17.80
N GLY A 891 -2.20 23.84 -18.23
CA GLY A 891 -1.64 24.83 -19.17
C GLY A 891 -1.63 26.25 -18.54
N PRO A 892 -2.34 27.23 -19.12
CA PRO A 892 -2.36 28.58 -18.60
C PRO A 892 -3.28 28.77 -17.38
N PHE A 893 -4.02 27.74 -16.98
CA PHE A 893 -5.02 27.83 -15.92
C PHE A 893 -4.52 27.25 -14.59
N VAL A 894 -4.95 27.89 -13.50
CA VAL A 894 -4.82 27.41 -12.12
C VAL A 894 -6.20 27.20 -11.52
N LYS A 895 -6.33 26.25 -10.58
CA LYS A 895 -7.60 25.98 -9.90
C LYS A 895 -8.11 27.23 -9.18
N GLY A 896 -9.40 27.52 -9.34
CA GLY A 896 -10.11 28.56 -8.60
C GLY A 896 -10.70 28.06 -7.28
N ASP A 897 -11.60 28.86 -6.73
CA ASP A 897 -12.21 28.65 -5.41
C ASP A 897 -13.39 27.66 -5.40
N ALA A 898 -13.73 27.05 -6.55
CA ALA A 898 -14.77 26.03 -6.65
C ALA A 898 -14.54 24.91 -5.62
N GLY A 899 -15.47 24.78 -4.67
CA GLY A 899 -15.41 23.82 -3.57
C GLY A 899 -14.34 24.09 -2.50
N GLY A 900 -13.59 25.19 -2.58
CA GLY A 900 -12.43 25.45 -1.72
C GLY A 900 -11.24 24.56 -2.07
N SER A 901 -10.43 24.20 -1.07
CA SER A 901 -9.27 23.33 -1.26
C SER A 901 -9.69 21.86 -1.31
N THR A 902 -9.77 21.33 -2.53
CA THR A 902 -10.30 19.99 -2.83
C THR A 902 -9.47 19.30 -3.90
N ASP A 903 -9.70 18.00 -4.05
CA ASP A 903 -9.29 17.27 -5.26
C ASP A 903 -10.20 17.71 -6.41
N PRO A 904 -9.71 18.47 -7.40
CA PRO A 904 -10.57 19.08 -8.42
C PRO A 904 -11.24 18.05 -9.33
N ARG A 905 -12.39 18.39 -9.90
CA ARG A 905 -13.08 17.57 -10.91
C ARG A 905 -12.77 18.06 -12.33
N THR A 906 -11.56 18.60 -12.50
CA THR A 906 -11.04 19.16 -13.74
C THR A 906 -9.67 18.55 -14.01
N HIS A 907 -9.40 18.09 -15.23
CA HIS A 907 -8.10 17.51 -15.60
C HIS A 907 -7.85 17.60 -17.12
N ILE A 908 -6.64 17.22 -17.55
CA ILE A 908 -6.36 17.03 -18.97
C ILE A 908 -6.88 15.66 -19.40
N ALA A 909 -8.04 15.64 -20.06
CA ALA A 909 -8.64 14.43 -20.59
C ALA A 909 -7.83 13.90 -21.78
N GLN A 910 -7.86 12.59 -21.99
CA GLN A 910 -7.15 11.92 -23.09
C GLN A 910 -8.15 11.17 -23.96
N ARG A 911 -7.90 11.14 -25.28
CA ARG A 911 -8.79 10.52 -26.25
C ARG A 911 -8.62 8.99 -26.27
N HIS A 912 -9.71 8.27 -26.06
CA HIS A 912 -9.83 6.83 -26.32
C HIS A 912 -11.18 6.54 -27.00
N ALA A 913 -11.23 6.76 -28.31
CA ALA A 913 -12.45 6.57 -29.09
C ALA A 913 -12.80 5.07 -29.27
N PRO A 914 -14.09 4.69 -29.22
CA PRO A 914 -15.26 5.58 -29.10
C PRO A 914 -15.60 5.99 -27.65
N TYR A 915 -14.96 5.41 -26.64
CA TYR A 915 -15.42 5.43 -25.24
C TYR A 915 -15.39 6.82 -24.58
N THR A 916 -14.41 7.66 -24.91
CA THR A 916 -14.30 9.03 -24.38
C THR A 916 -15.07 10.06 -25.21
N GLN A 917 -15.70 9.63 -26.30
CA GLN A 917 -16.36 10.53 -27.25
C GLN A 917 -17.88 10.40 -27.14
N ARG A 918 -18.57 11.44 -27.60
CA ARG A 918 -20.01 11.54 -27.74
C ARG A 918 -20.61 10.30 -28.42
N GLY A 919 -21.74 9.87 -27.89
CA GLY A 919 -22.52 8.76 -28.40
C GLY A 919 -22.24 7.43 -27.68
N TRP A 920 -21.02 7.18 -27.21
CA TRP A 920 -20.77 5.97 -26.41
C TRP A 920 -21.50 6.09 -25.06
N ASN A 921 -22.26 5.04 -24.72
CA ASN A 921 -23.10 4.97 -23.52
C ASN A 921 -24.00 6.21 -23.26
N GLY A 922 -24.44 6.91 -24.31
CA GLY A 922 -25.29 8.10 -24.17
C GLY A 922 -24.54 9.38 -23.79
N LYS A 923 -23.21 9.37 -23.78
CA LYS A 923 -22.38 10.55 -23.54
C LYS A 923 -22.72 11.67 -24.54
N ALA A 924 -22.95 12.87 -24.03
CA ALA A 924 -23.50 13.99 -24.81
C ALA A 924 -22.45 14.88 -25.48
N ILE A 925 -21.23 14.95 -24.94
CA ILE A 925 -20.10 15.73 -25.48
C ILE A 925 -18.85 14.86 -25.59
N ASP A 926 -17.87 15.29 -26.38
CA ASP A 926 -16.55 14.68 -26.41
C ASP A 926 -15.71 15.07 -25.18
N ASP A 927 -14.95 14.14 -24.61
CA ASP A 927 -13.95 14.48 -23.57
C ASP A 927 -12.77 15.28 -24.16
N VAL A 928 -12.44 14.99 -25.43
CA VAL A 928 -11.36 15.63 -26.18
C VAL A 928 -11.92 16.23 -27.45
N VAL A 929 -11.91 17.57 -27.53
CA VAL A 929 -12.46 18.36 -28.63
C VAL A 929 -11.60 18.20 -29.88
N ASP A 930 -10.31 18.53 -29.81
CA ASP A 930 -9.36 18.37 -30.91
C ASP A 930 -8.15 17.52 -30.48
N GLY A 931 -7.38 17.01 -31.44
CA GLY A 931 -6.13 16.28 -31.13
C GLY A 931 -6.31 15.02 -30.26
N THR A 932 -5.48 14.90 -29.23
CA THR A 932 -5.45 13.78 -28.29
C THR A 932 -5.76 14.17 -26.86
N GLN A 933 -5.71 15.47 -26.52
CA GLN A 933 -5.94 15.97 -25.16
C GLN A 933 -6.74 17.27 -25.16
N SER A 934 -7.60 17.45 -24.16
CA SER A 934 -8.30 18.72 -23.90
C SER A 934 -8.46 18.95 -22.39
N LEU A 935 -8.79 20.17 -21.97
CA LEU A 935 -9.12 20.47 -20.57
C LEU A 935 -10.60 20.18 -20.31
N LYS A 936 -10.87 19.20 -19.43
CA LYS A 936 -12.23 18.77 -19.11
C LYS A 936 -12.60 19.07 -17.66
N SER A 937 -13.81 19.55 -17.43
CA SER A 937 -14.47 19.66 -16.13
C SER A 937 -15.74 18.81 -16.08
N ARG A 938 -15.91 17.96 -15.07
CA ARG A 938 -17.08 17.10 -14.88
C ARG A 938 -17.72 17.32 -13.51
N GLY A 939 -18.98 17.75 -13.51
CA GLY A 939 -19.74 17.86 -12.25
C GLY A 939 -19.04 18.74 -11.21
N GLU A 940 -18.33 19.78 -11.66
CA GLU A 940 -17.50 20.59 -10.78
C GLU A 940 -18.30 21.26 -9.65
N ASN A 941 -17.59 21.59 -8.57
CA ASN A 941 -18.18 22.35 -7.47
C ASN A 941 -18.56 23.76 -7.93
N THR A 942 -19.59 24.35 -7.31
CA THR A 942 -19.98 25.74 -7.59
C THR A 942 -18.85 26.71 -7.19
N GLY A 943 -18.69 27.78 -7.98
CA GLY A 943 -17.59 28.74 -7.83
C GLY A 943 -16.69 28.81 -9.05
N LEU A 944 -15.58 29.53 -8.94
CA LEU A 944 -14.59 29.65 -10.02
C LEU A 944 -13.84 28.32 -10.14
N VAL A 945 -14.01 27.62 -11.27
CA VAL A 945 -13.37 26.33 -11.51
C VAL A 945 -11.87 26.52 -11.74
N TYR A 946 -11.52 27.42 -12.66
CA TYR A 946 -10.13 27.77 -12.95
C TYR A 946 -10.02 29.16 -13.58
N ARG A 947 -8.82 29.75 -13.50
CA ARG A 947 -8.49 31.03 -14.14
C ARG A 947 -7.04 31.14 -14.56
N THR A 948 -6.76 32.08 -15.44
CA THR A 948 -5.39 32.53 -15.76
C THR A 948 -4.80 33.38 -14.62
N VAL A 949 -3.46 33.52 -14.61
CA VAL A 949 -2.70 34.38 -13.70
C VAL A 949 -1.66 35.19 -14.48
N PRO A 950 -1.09 36.29 -13.94
CA PRO A 950 -0.25 37.21 -14.72
C PRO A 950 1.00 36.61 -15.37
N HIS A 951 1.50 35.48 -14.87
CA HIS A 951 2.63 34.75 -15.44
C HIS A 951 2.21 33.59 -16.35
N THR A 952 0.91 33.35 -16.54
CA THR A 952 0.41 32.42 -17.56
C THR A 952 -0.29 33.16 -18.70
N ALA A 953 -1.02 34.24 -18.42
CA ALA A 953 -1.56 35.18 -19.38
C ALA A 953 -1.45 36.61 -18.83
N ARG A 954 -0.63 37.46 -19.46
CA ARG A 954 -0.42 38.84 -19.01
C ARG A 954 -1.30 39.81 -19.79
N PHE A 955 -2.17 40.50 -19.08
CA PHE A 955 -3.02 41.55 -19.62
C PHE A 955 -2.51 42.91 -19.14
N GLU A 956 -1.76 43.62 -19.97
CA GLU A 956 -1.23 44.95 -19.67
C GLU A 956 -2.35 46.01 -19.55
N PRO A 957 -2.30 46.91 -18.55
CA PRO A 957 -3.30 47.95 -18.35
C PRO A 957 -3.57 48.80 -19.59
N GLY A 958 -4.84 49.03 -19.91
CA GLY A 958 -5.27 49.84 -21.05
C GLY A 958 -5.11 49.19 -22.43
N LYS A 959 -4.53 47.98 -22.52
CA LYS A 959 -4.44 47.22 -23.77
C LYS A 959 -5.69 46.41 -24.03
N ARG A 960 -5.97 46.16 -25.30
CA ARG A 960 -7.13 45.39 -25.76
C ARG A 960 -6.69 43.99 -26.18
N TYR A 961 -7.49 42.99 -25.82
CA TYR A 961 -7.20 41.59 -26.08
C TYR A 961 -8.41 40.91 -26.72
N ARG A 962 -8.13 39.99 -27.64
CA ARG A 962 -9.08 38.99 -28.10
C ARG A 962 -8.80 37.68 -27.39
N VAL A 963 -9.85 37.09 -26.83
CA VAL A 963 -9.83 35.75 -26.23
C VAL A 963 -10.64 34.83 -27.13
N SER A 964 -10.10 33.67 -27.48
CA SER A 964 -10.77 32.65 -28.27
C SER A 964 -10.47 31.26 -27.72
N PHE A 965 -11.43 30.34 -27.80
CA PHE A 965 -11.22 28.92 -27.54
C PHE A 965 -12.32 28.07 -28.17
N ARG A 966 -12.02 26.81 -28.41
CA ARG A 966 -12.99 25.79 -28.82
C ARG A 966 -13.51 25.07 -27.59
N TYR A 967 -14.79 24.74 -27.59
CA TYR A 967 -15.41 24.10 -26.44
C TYR A 967 -16.60 23.21 -26.80
N GLU A 968 -16.92 22.31 -25.89
CA GLU A 968 -18.21 21.64 -25.80
C GLU A 968 -18.79 21.86 -24.40
N ASN A 969 -20.11 22.03 -24.32
CA ASN A 969 -20.82 22.30 -23.07
C ASN A 969 -22.13 21.52 -23.07
N GLU A 970 -22.27 20.59 -22.13
CA GLU A 970 -23.36 19.63 -22.14
C GLU A 970 -24.72 20.26 -21.88
N LYS A 971 -24.80 21.17 -20.89
CA LYS A 971 -26.06 21.71 -20.37
C LYS A 971 -25.99 23.22 -20.21
N ALA A 972 -27.06 23.90 -20.62
CA ALA A 972 -27.21 25.34 -20.39
C ALA A 972 -27.31 25.65 -18.89
N GLY A 973 -26.85 26.84 -18.49
CA GLY A 973 -26.94 27.34 -17.12
C GLY A 973 -25.98 26.69 -16.11
N GLN A 974 -25.13 25.76 -16.56
CA GLN A 974 -24.18 25.06 -15.70
C GLN A 974 -22.84 25.78 -15.58
N TYR A 975 -22.32 26.32 -16.69
CA TYR A 975 -21.03 26.98 -16.74
C TYR A 975 -21.12 28.36 -17.39
N ALA A 976 -20.25 29.26 -16.93
CA ALA A 976 -20.09 30.59 -17.49
C ALA A 976 -18.60 30.93 -17.63
N TRP A 977 -18.25 31.63 -18.71
CA TRP A 977 -16.92 32.18 -18.90
C TRP A 977 -16.83 33.59 -18.29
N ILE A 978 -15.78 33.83 -17.50
CA ILE A 978 -15.63 35.05 -16.71
C ILE A 978 -14.40 35.83 -17.18
N THR A 979 -14.56 37.15 -17.32
CA THR A 979 -13.44 38.10 -17.37
C THR A 979 -13.52 38.97 -16.12
N ALA A 980 -12.40 39.10 -15.41
CA ALA A 980 -12.35 39.80 -14.13
C ALA A 980 -11.00 40.45 -13.92
N ALA A 981 -10.87 41.27 -12.87
CA ALA A 981 -9.60 41.82 -12.43
C ALA A 981 -9.49 41.84 -10.91
N ASP A 982 -8.32 41.48 -10.38
CA ASP A 982 -8.04 41.44 -8.95
C ASP A 982 -7.47 42.80 -8.46
N SER A 983 -8.09 43.41 -7.44
CA SER A 983 -7.57 44.64 -6.81
C SER A 983 -7.92 44.79 -5.31
N PRO A 984 -7.40 43.96 -4.40
CA PRO A 984 -6.79 42.63 -4.60
C PRO A 984 -7.84 41.52 -4.73
N GLU A 985 -9.09 41.81 -4.35
CA GLU A 985 -10.23 40.93 -4.53
C GLU A 985 -10.67 40.92 -5.99
N ALA A 986 -11.26 39.81 -6.42
CA ALA A 986 -11.79 39.65 -7.77
C ALA A 986 -13.00 40.57 -8.00
N LYS A 987 -12.91 41.41 -9.03
CA LYS A 987 -14.04 42.15 -9.58
C LYS A 987 -14.36 41.61 -10.97
N GLU A 988 -15.56 41.08 -11.13
CA GLU A 988 -16.08 40.66 -12.44
C GLU A 988 -16.25 41.88 -13.36
N LEU A 989 -15.71 41.76 -14.58
CA LEU A 989 -15.83 42.74 -15.65
C LEU A 989 -16.91 42.31 -16.64
N SER A 990 -16.94 41.03 -16.98
CA SER A 990 -17.99 40.41 -17.79
C SER A 990 -18.16 38.94 -17.46
N ARG A 991 -19.35 38.44 -17.80
CA ARG A 991 -19.74 37.04 -17.70
C ARG A 991 -20.52 36.66 -18.94
N GLU A 992 -20.12 35.56 -19.56
CA GLU A 992 -20.80 34.92 -20.68
C GLU A 992 -21.33 33.56 -20.22
N ASP A 993 -22.65 33.42 -20.12
CA ASP A 993 -23.26 32.12 -19.83
C ASP A 993 -23.12 31.21 -21.06
N LEU A 994 -22.56 30.02 -20.87
CA LEU A 994 -22.27 29.11 -21.98
C LEU A 994 -23.55 28.36 -22.38
N SER A 995 -23.92 28.48 -23.65
CA SER A 995 -25.02 27.72 -24.25
C SER A 995 -24.67 26.25 -24.42
N VAL A 996 -25.67 25.40 -24.62
CA VAL A 996 -25.45 23.98 -24.98
C VAL A 996 -24.68 23.92 -26.31
N ALA A 997 -23.59 23.16 -26.32
CA ALA A 997 -22.78 22.84 -27.49
C ALA A 997 -22.35 21.37 -27.40
N THR A 998 -23.12 20.48 -28.03
CA THR A 998 -22.82 19.04 -28.11
C THR A 998 -21.96 18.66 -29.32
N GLU A 999 -21.41 19.67 -29.98
CA GLU A 999 -20.38 19.61 -31.02
C GLU A 999 -19.41 20.78 -30.78
N PRO A 1000 -18.16 20.68 -31.27
CA PRO A 1000 -17.18 21.73 -31.07
C PRO A 1000 -17.70 23.10 -31.52
N ALA A 1001 -17.88 24.01 -30.57
CA ALA A 1001 -18.22 25.40 -30.78
C ALA A 1001 -16.99 26.29 -30.53
N THR A 1002 -17.07 27.58 -30.87
CA THR A 1002 -16.00 28.54 -30.61
C THR A 1002 -16.56 29.75 -29.89
N LEU A 1003 -15.99 30.09 -28.74
CA LEU A 1003 -16.23 31.39 -28.10
C LEU A 1003 -15.14 32.35 -28.56
N THR A 1004 -15.51 33.58 -28.93
CA THR A 1004 -14.54 34.64 -29.21
C THR A 1004 -15.11 35.97 -28.76
N TYR A 1005 -14.34 36.73 -27.99
CA TYR A 1005 -14.72 38.06 -27.54
C TYR A 1005 -13.49 38.93 -27.31
N GLU A 1006 -13.72 40.22 -27.13
CA GLU A 1006 -12.66 41.20 -26.91
C GLU A 1006 -12.95 42.01 -25.65
N PHE A 1007 -11.89 42.36 -24.92
CA PHE A 1007 -12.00 43.24 -23.75
C PHE A 1007 -10.77 44.14 -23.63
N THR A 1008 -10.92 45.25 -22.92
CA THR A 1008 -9.80 46.13 -22.55
C THR A 1008 -9.44 45.87 -21.10
N ALA A 1009 -8.16 45.58 -20.85
CA ALA A 1009 -7.67 45.39 -19.49
C ALA A 1009 -7.79 46.71 -18.70
N PRO A 1010 -8.32 46.70 -17.47
CA PRO A 1010 -8.50 47.91 -16.68
C PRO A 1010 -7.16 48.56 -16.33
N ASP A 1011 -7.17 49.88 -16.10
CA ASP A 1011 -5.98 50.65 -15.71
C ASP A 1011 -5.37 50.20 -14.38
N LYS A 1012 -6.16 49.53 -13.53
CA LYS A 1012 -5.77 49.04 -12.20
C LYS A 1012 -6.26 47.60 -12.00
N GLY A 1013 -5.45 46.84 -11.29
CA GLY A 1013 -5.70 45.44 -10.96
C GLY A 1013 -5.04 44.47 -11.93
N GLU A 1014 -5.08 43.19 -11.61
CA GLU A 1014 -4.58 42.12 -12.47
C GLU A 1014 -5.75 41.45 -13.18
N ALA A 1015 -5.89 41.67 -14.49
CA ALA A 1015 -6.97 41.04 -15.25
C ALA A 1015 -6.71 39.53 -15.43
N TRP A 1016 -7.79 38.77 -15.53
CA TRP A 1016 -7.77 37.34 -15.77
C TRP A 1016 -9.07 36.88 -16.43
N VAL A 1017 -9.00 35.70 -17.04
CA VAL A 1017 -10.14 35.00 -17.66
C VAL A 1017 -10.20 33.55 -17.17
N GLY A 1018 -11.40 32.96 -17.12
CA GLY A 1018 -11.57 31.59 -16.62
C GLY A 1018 -13.01 31.07 -16.62
N LEU A 1019 -13.16 29.82 -16.20
CA LEU A 1019 -14.45 29.12 -16.13
C LEU A 1019 -15.03 29.17 -14.72
N ARG A 1020 -16.33 29.42 -14.62
CA ARG A 1020 -17.11 29.33 -13.38
C ARG A 1020 -18.23 28.31 -13.53
N LYS A 1021 -18.43 27.48 -12.50
CA LYS A 1021 -19.61 26.64 -12.34
C LYS A 1021 -20.71 27.44 -11.66
N THR A 1022 -21.85 27.58 -12.32
CA THR A 1022 -23.00 28.39 -11.90
C THR A 1022 -24.21 27.55 -11.48
N GLY A 1023 -24.39 26.37 -12.09
CA GLY A 1023 -25.45 25.44 -11.76
C GLY A 1023 -25.02 24.37 -10.74
N ASP A 1024 -25.97 23.58 -10.27
CA ASP A 1024 -25.81 22.56 -9.23
C ASP A 1024 -25.84 21.11 -9.78
N ASP A 1025 -25.85 20.93 -11.10
CA ASP A 1025 -25.81 19.60 -11.69
C ASP A 1025 -24.44 18.95 -11.48
N GLY A 1026 -24.41 17.92 -10.64
CA GLY A 1026 -23.22 17.18 -10.23
C GLY A 1026 -22.63 16.27 -11.31
N THR A 1027 -23.18 16.25 -12.52
CA THR A 1027 -22.67 15.44 -13.65
C THR A 1027 -22.35 16.25 -14.89
N ALA A 1028 -22.81 17.51 -14.98
CA ALA A 1028 -22.67 18.31 -16.19
C ALA A 1028 -21.20 18.54 -16.59
N GLU A 1029 -20.90 18.27 -17.86
CA GLU A 1029 -19.55 18.36 -18.41
C GLU A 1029 -19.31 19.63 -19.26
N PHE A 1030 -18.06 20.08 -19.24
CA PHE A 1030 -17.51 21.12 -20.10
C PHE A 1030 -16.10 20.73 -20.54
N ALA A 1031 -15.81 20.80 -21.83
CA ALA A 1031 -14.49 20.56 -22.39
C ALA A 1031 -14.00 21.79 -23.17
N LEU A 1032 -12.72 22.14 -23.03
CA LEU A 1032 -12.10 23.31 -23.64
C LEU A 1032 -10.78 22.93 -24.31
N ASP A 1033 -10.55 23.50 -25.49
CA ASP A 1033 -9.38 23.29 -26.32
C ASP A 1033 -9.01 24.56 -27.11
N ALA A 1034 -7.81 24.58 -27.68
CA ALA A 1034 -7.29 25.67 -28.53
C ALA A 1034 -7.47 27.06 -27.90
N PHE A 1035 -7.08 27.25 -26.64
CA PHE A 1035 -7.20 28.52 -25.94
C PHE A 1035 -6.15 29.52 -26.44
N GLU A 1036 -6.61 30.67 -26.92
CA GLU A 1036 -5.79 31.74 -27.47
C GLU A 1036 -6.12 33.10 -26.85
N VAL A 1037 -5.08 33.87 -26.54
CA VAL A 1037 -5.17 35.29 -26.17
C VAL A 1037 -4.24 36.10 -27.07
N THR A 1038 -4.79 37.05 -27.82
CA THR A 1038 -4.04 37.88 -28.77
C THR A 1038 -4.23 39.36 -28.45
N GLU A 1039 -3.12 40.11 -28.33
CA GLU A 1039 -3.18 41.58 -28.19
C GLU A 1039 -3.62 42.19 -29.52
N ILE A 1040 -4.59 43.10 -29.46
CA ILE A 1040 -5.15 43.76 -30.65
C ILE A 1040 -5.05 45.28 -30.53
N ALA A 1041 -5.05 45.93 -31.70
CA ALA A 1041 -4.86 47.37 -31.85
C ALA A 1041 -5.97 48.23 -31.21
#